data_AF-A0A345T2N9-F1
#
_entry.id   AF-A0A345T2N9-F1
#
_cell.length_a   1.000
_cell.length_b   1.000
_cell.length_c   1.000
_cell.angle_alpha   90.00
_cell.angle_beta   90.00
_cell.angle_gamma   90.00
#
_symmetry.space_group_name_H-M   'P 1'
#
loop_
_entity.id
_entity.type
_entity.pdbx_description
1 polymer ?
#
loop_
_entity_poly.entity_id
_entity_poly.type
_entity_poly.pdbx_seq_one_letter_code
_entity_poly.pdbx_strand_id
1 'polypeptide(L)'
;MLLSNATAALASTAHSTSATSDSPSKDDRIATLTTALDKITAKINSGGRNPQSYGSADLRDIFSYHVDSLWKQGIDGAGTTIALMEGWEDPNIQATMNAFDDTVGLPHATIETVYPSGSLPSTCPAGMVALGSYGSCSAWQGELRLDVEAAHMLAPYAKILIVATPSDSEIVGDASSEVAMPEIVKGMEFVSQNHLADVMSISDGSSETDYSRGKQEITAQDIGEVMAAAYGVPIVNATGDCGAAQNLTTATKQCGTVSSGPASATWADSPWVTAVGGSRPSHTAPCPPCGNDVFPLDPIEGAGLSEIYARPSYQDGIASISGSKMRSLPDITMNSQNGTSEAAPLFAGVVAMATQIHGAPLGAINELLYQRLAKDPVANGLVDVTTGNNTYKTVPGYYAAPGYDVASGWGTVDASKFVPALASAAAAGNPMTAKAQAAQRELEDTLTLSPSTTVLPNGMVNITSTGFLPDHPVKLTLDGNPLATVTADTSGNFSYAFTPNGKGLAAGRHTVAVTSMLLNQSKDFTVKSTGPDAPGAPVISSPGDGTISGGKTPAISGTGAPGATIKVTDETGRTVCTTTVTTDGSWTCTPNTDLAPGSHTLTANQTDGNGTTTSPTIGVTIAYGSTTENITTTVTQQGGLTISVDNAAAVTLPTPVLTGDATALTTSGDINPVTVTDTRTHSPGWNVVGQVADFTSTNGDTIAATNLGWTPKVLDTATGQTVTPGTTINPGTNGGLAKSQQLATAGVGTANGTAHIGATLNLLAPTTTKTGTYTATMTLTAI
;
A
#
# COMPACT_ATOMS: atom_id res chain seq x y z
N MET A 1 8.23 11.99 15.62
CA MET A 1 8.37 13.28 14.90
C MET A 1 9.81 13.40 14.44
N LEU A 2 10.06 14.00 13.26
CA LEU A 2 11.35 14.10 12.57
C LEU A 2 11.91 12.78 12.00
N LEU A 3 11.41 12.37 10.84
CA LEU A 3 12.21 12.01 9.65
C LEU A 3 11.32 11.98 8.40
N SER A 4 10.66 13.11 8.13
CA SER A 4 9.89 13.37 6.92
C SER A 4 10.49 14.60 6.24
N ASN A 5 11.57 14.42 5.46
CA ASN A 5 12.21 15.49 4.68
C ASN A 5 13.26 14.95 3.67
N ALA A 6 12.90 13.94 2.87
CA ALA A 6 13.71 13.47 1.73
C ALA A 6 12.89 13.13 0.47
N THR A 7 11.56 13.23 0.52
CA THR A 7 10.63 12.97 -0.59
C THR A 7 9.99 14.24 -1.17
N ALA A 8 10.45 15.42 -0.76
CA ALA A 8 9.89 16.72 -1.15
C ALA A 8 10.83 17.52 -2.08
N ALA A 9 11.24 16.89 -3.19
CA ALA A 9 11.97 17.55 -4.27
C ALA A 9 11.63 16.93 -5.65
N LEU A 10 10.33 16.69 -5.89
CA LEU A 10 9.70 16.46 -7.20
C LEU A 10 8.16 16.41 -7.07
N ALA A 11 7.65 16.00 -5.90
CA ALA A 11 6.22 16.02 -5.57
C ALA A 11 5.70 17.42 -5.15
N SER A 12 5.67 18.39 -6.08
CA SER A 12 4.92 19.65 -5.86
C SER A 12 4.28 20.24 -7.13
N THR A 13 3.71 19.40 -7.98
CA THR A 13 2.62 19.76 -8.89
C THR A 13 1.36 19.01 -8.50
N ALA A 14 0.82 19.35 -7.32
CA ALA A 14 -0.60 19.11 -7.06
C ALA A 14 -1.39 19.68 -8.25
N HIS A 15 -2.33 18.90 -8.80
CA HIS A 15 -3.13 19.28 -9.96
C HIS A 15 -3.83 20.62 -9.73
N SER A 16 -3.20 21.72 -10.15
CA SER A 16 -3.91 22.95 -10.43
C SER A 16 -4.72 22.71 -11.69
N THR A 17 -6.03 22.65 -11.56
CA THR A 17 -6.96 22.59 -12.69
C THR A 17 -6.85 23.86 -13.52
N SER A 18 -5.88 23.86 -14.44
CA SER A 18 -5.52 24.92 -15.38
C SER A 18 -5.05 24.32 -16.71
N ALA A 19 -5.53 23.12 -17.04
CA ALA A 19 -5.39 22.52 -18.36
C ALA A 19 -6.56 22.96 -19.26
N THR A 20 -6.51 24.21 -19.72
CA THR A 20 -7.13 24.57 -21.01
C THR A 20 -6.00 24.76 -22.02
N SER A 21 -5.51 23.64 -22.56
CA SER A 21 -4.65 23.61 -23.74
C SER A 21 -4.94 22.34 -24.55
N ASP A 22 -5.89 22.48 -25.46
CA ASP A 22 -5.79 21.99 -26.84
C ASP A 22 -5.64 20.47 -27.13
N SER A 23 -6.25 19.58 -26.33
CA SER A 23 -6.67 18.28 -26.89
C SER A 23 -7.80 18.53 -27.91
N PRO A 24 -7.68 18.14 -29.20
CA PRO A 24 -8.70 18.43 -30.19
C PRO A 24 -10.04 17.75 -29.85
N SER A 25 -11.15 18.40 -30.23
CA SER A 25 -12.48 17.83 -29.97
C SER A 25 -12.65 16.50 -30.72
N LYS A 26 -13.57 15.66 -30.27
CA LYS A 26 -13.83 14.36 -30.91
C LYS A 26 -14.07 14.49 -32.43
N ASP A 27 -14.80 15.53 -32.84
CA ASP A 27 -15.10 15.78 -34.25
C ASP A 27 -13.86 16.24 -35.03
N ASP A 28 -12.98 17.04 -34.43
CA ASP A 28 -11.70 17.47 -35.04
C ASP A 28 -10.75 16.28 -35.23
N ARG A 29 -10.70 15.35 -34.26
CA ARG A 29 -9.90 14.13 -34.36
C ARG A 29 -10.42 13.20 -35.45
N ILE A 30 -11.74 12.99 -35.51
CA ILE A 30 -12.40 12.22 -36.59
C ILE A 30 -12.06 12.84 -37.96
N ALA A 31 -12.15 14.16 -38.11
CA ALA A 31 -11.83 14.86 -39.36
C ALA A 31 -10.34 14.71 -39.75
N THR A 32 -9.44 14.82 -38.76
CA THR A 32 -7.99 14.64 -38.95
C THR A 32 -7.68 13.20 -39.40
N LEU A 33 -8.16 12.20 -38.67
CA LEU A 33 -7.89 10.79 -38.97
C LEU A 33 -8.59 10.32 -40.25
N THR A 34 -9.77 10.85 -40.59
CA THR A 34 -10.38 10.60 -41.91
C THR A 34 -9.49 11.10 -43.04
N THR A 35 -8.89 12.28 -42.88
CA THR A 35 -7.92 12.84 -43.86
C THR A 35 -6.63 12.02 -43.91
N ALA A 36 -6.17 11.47 -42.78
CA ALA A 36 -5.03 10.56 -42.72
C ALA A 36 -5.33 9.25 -43.48
N LEU A 37 -6.50 8.64 -43.26
CA LEU A 37 -6.92 7.41 -43.95
C LEU A 37 -6.97 7.59 -45.48
N ASP A 38 -7.43 8.74 -45.99
CA ASP A 38 -7.41 9.05 -47.42
C ASP A 38 -5.97 9.15 -47.97
N LYS A 39 -5.07 9.83 -47.24
CA LYS A 39 -3.64 9.93 -47.60
C LYS A 39 -2.94 8.57 -47.59
N ILE A 40 -3.14 7.78 -46.54
CA ILE A 40 -2.58 6.44 -46.38
C ILE A 40 -3.11 5.52 -47.49
N THR A 41 -4.41 5.55 -47.77
CA THR A 41 -5.03 4.81 -48.89
C THR A 41 -4.41 5.19 -50.23
N ALA A 42 -4.23 6.48 -50.50
CA ALA A 42 -3.60 6.95 -51.74
C ALA A 42 -2.11 6.52 -51.82
N LYS A 43 -1.38 6.54 -50.70
CA LYS A 43 0.01 6.12 -50.61
C LYS A 43 0.16 4.62 -50.90
N ILE A 44 -0.62 3.76 -50.24
CA ILE A 44 -0.58 2.30 -50.44
C ILE A 44 -0.90 1.95 -51.90
N ASN A 45 -1.94 2.57 -52.47
CA ASN A 45 -2.35 2.37 -53.87
C ASN A 45 -1.33 2.90 -54.90
N SER A 46 -0.39 3.77 -54.51
CA SER A 46 0.58 4.38 -55.45
C SER A 46 1.70 3.44 -55.93
N GLY A 47 1.88 2.27 -55.30
CA GLY A 47 2.73 1.19 -55.83
C GLY A 47 4.23 1.50 -55.91
N GLY A 48 4.73 2.48 -55.12
CA GLY A 48 6.15 2.80 -55.04
C GLY A 48 7.01 1.65 -54.48
N ARG A 49 8.34 1.84 -54.41
CA ARG A 49 9.21 0.87 -53.70
C ARG A 49 8.89 0.94 -52.21
N ASN A 50 8.33 -0.15 -51.68
CA ASN A 50 7.74 -0.27 -50.36
C ASN A 50 6.74 0.86 -50.03
N PRO A 51 5.52 0.84 -50.58
CA PRO A 51 4.52 1.88 -50.36
C PRO A 51 3.75 1.69 -49.03
N GLN A 52 4.04 0.60 -48.31
CA GLN A 52 3.28 0.07 -47.18
C GLN A 52 3.98 0.35 -45.85
N SER A 53 5.30 0.15 -45.76
CA SER A 53 6.09 0.62 -44.61
C SER A 53 6.51 2.08 -44.77
N TYR A 54 6.38 2.88 -43.71
CA TYR A 54 7.16 4.12 -43.55
C TYR A 54 7.84 4.05 -42.19
N GLY A 55 9.15 3.81 -42.19
CA GLY A 55 9.81 3.24 -41.03
C GLY A 55 9.63 1.72 -41.01
N SER A 56 9.26 1.20 -39.86
CA SER A 56 9.18 -0.23 -39.55
C SER A 56 7.75 -0.78 -39.66
N ALA A 57 6.76 -0.09 -39.08
CA ALA A 57 5.36 -0.51 -39.07
C ALA A 57 4.70 -0.51 -40.47
N ASP A 58 3.77 -1.45 -40.70
CA ASP A 58 2.96 -1.53 -41.92
C ASP A 58 1.63 -0.76 -41.80
N LEU A 59 1.49 0.29 -42.61
CA LEU A 59 0.29 1.13 -42.64
C LEU A 59 -0.99 0.39 -43.06
N ARG A 60 -0.88 -0.85 -43.57
CA ARG A 60 -2.03 -1.72 -43.83
C ARG A 60 -2.71 -2.20 -42.56
N ASP A 61 -2.00 -2.31 -41.44
CA ASP A 61 -2.55 -2.88 -40.20
C ASP A 61 -3.72 -2.09 -39.62
N ILE A 62 -3.75 -0.77 -39.85
CA ILE A 62 -4.91 0.10 -39.57
C ILE A 62 -6.19 -0.46 -40.19
N PHE A 63 -6.08 -1.12 -41.35
CA PHE A 63 -7.19 -1.69 -42.10
C PHE A 63 -7.30 -3.22 -41.93
N SER A 64 -6.19 -3.94 -41.81
CA SER A 64 -6.17 -5.39 -41.48
C SER A 64 -6.92 -5.68 -40.18
N TYR A 65 -6.76 -4.80 -39.19
CA TYR A 65 -7.40 -4.89 -37.88
C TYR A 65 -8.68 -4.05 -37.77
N HIS A 66 -9.16 -3.46 -38.86
CA HIS A 66 -10.34 -2.58 -38.93
C HIS A 66 -10.32 -1.38 -37.96
N VAL A 67 -9.13 -0.90 -37.57
CA VAL A 67 -8.94 0.29 -36.72
C VAL A 67 -9.42 1.56 -37.44
N ASP A 68 -9.38 1.60 -38.77
CA ASP A 68 -9.97 2.66 -39.59
C ASP A 68 -11.45 2.93 -39.27
N SER A 69 -12.19 1.90 -38.85
CA SER A 69 -13.59 1.99 -38.43
C SER A 69 -13.77 2.58 -37.04
N LEU A 70 -12.80 2.39 -36.13
CA LEU A 70 -12.76 2.97 -34.80
C LEU A 70 -12.42 4.46 -34.86
N TRP A 71 -11.44 4.83 -35.69
CA TRP A 71 -11.06 6.23 -35.91
C TRP A 71 -12.21 7.10 -36.42
N LYS A 72 -13.03 6.57 -37.35
CA LYS A 72 -14.26 7.22 -37.84
C LYS A 72 -15.33 7.41 -36.76
N GLN A 73 -15.21 6.69 -35.64
CA GLN A 73 -16.05 6.82 -34.44
C GLN A 73 -15.36 7.63 -33.33
N GLY A 74 -14.16 8.17 -33.56
CA GLY A 74 -13.34 8.90 -32.58
C GLY A 74 -12.90 8.03 -31.41
N ILE A 75 -12.64 6.74 -31.69
CA ILE A 75 -11.95 5.79 -30.82
C ILE A 75 -10.55 5.65 -31.42
N ASP A 76 -9.56 6.20 -30.74
CA ASP A 76 -8.27 6.65 -31.28
C ASP A 76 -7.17 6.74 -30.20
N GLY A 77 -7.43 6.24 -28.99
CA GLY A 77 -6.53 6.31 -27.83
C GLY A 77 -6.61 7.62 -27.04
N ALA A 78 -7.36 8.63 -27.49
CA ALA A 78 -7.40 9.94 -26.83
C ALA A 78 -7.84 9.86 -25.37
N GLY A 79 -7.02 10.40 -24.48
CA GLY A 79 -7.22 10.38 -23.03
C GLY A 79 -6.57 9.19 -22.32
N THR A 80 -5.77 8.38 -23.01
CA THR A 80 -5.01 7.25 -22.44
C THR A 80 -3.51 7.42 -22.64
N THR A 81 -2.70 6.68 -21.87
CA THR A 81 -1.24 6.65 -21.98
C THR A 81 -0.72 5.22 -22.14
N ILE A 82 0.09 4.99 -23.17
CA ILE A 82 0.82 3.74 -23.39
C ILE A 82 2.24 3.91 -22.85
N ALA A 83 2.66 3.08 -21.90
CA ALA A 83 4.06 2.97 -21.50
C ALA A 83 4.81 1.99 -22.41
N LEU A 84 5.99 2.37 -22.87
CA LEU A 84 6.93 1.53 -23.60
C LEU A 84 8.15 1.29 -22.71
N MET A 85 8.48 0.03 -22.44
CA MET A 85 9.53 -0.38 -21.50
C MET A 85 10.85 -0.62 -22.25
N GLU A 86 11.85 0.24 -22.01
CA GLU A 86 12.97 0.40 -22.95
C GLU A 86 14.33 0.39 -22.25
N GLY A 87 15.26 -0.44 -22.73
CA GLY A 87 16.64 -0.47 -22.20
C GLY A 87 17.50 0.75 -22.59
N TRP A 88 17.09 1.55 -23.59
CA TRP A 88 17.82 2.77 -23.99
C TRP A 88 16.94 3.76 -24.77
N GLU A 89 17.22 5.06 -24.71
CA GLU A 89 16.45 6.08 -25.45
C GLU A 89 17.05 6.48 -26.82
N ASP A 90 16.19 6.93 -27.74
CA ASP A 90 16.57 7.85 -28.84
C ASP A 90 16.17 9.29 -28.48
N PRO A 91 17.14 10.20 -28.23
CA PRO A 91 16.83 11.60 -27.94
C PRO A 91 16.23 12.35 -29.15
N ASN A 92 16.18 11.73 -30.34
CA ASN A 92 15.57 12.29 -31.55
C ASN A 92 14.16 11.74 -31.81
N ILE A 93 13.62 10.83 -30.97
CA ILE A 93 12.39 10.08 -31.24
C ILE A 93 11.21 10.98 -31.64
N GLN A 94 10.99 12.10 -30.94
CA GLN A 94 9.95 13.07 -31.26
C GLN A 94 10.10 13.70 -32.66
N ALA A 95 11.34 13.99 -33.09
CA ALA A 95 11.59 14.54 -34.42
C ALA A 95 11.41 13.48 -35.52
N THR A 96 11.78 12.23 -35.23
CA THR A 96 11.52 11.06 -36.09
C THR A 96 10.03 10.84 -36.28
N MET A 97 9.24 10.84 -35.20
CA MET A 97 7.80 10.65 -35.25
C MET A 97 7.06 11.79 -35.95
N ASN A 98 7.40 13.05 -35.68
CA ASN A 98 6.78 14.18 -36.39
C ASN A 98 6.97 14.06 -37.93
N ALA A 99 8.10 13.54 -38.39
CA ALA A 99 8.36 13.32 -39.82
C ALA A 99 7.61 12.11 -40.43
N PHE A 100 7.38 11.06 -39.62
CA PHE A 100 6.45 9.97 -39.94
C PHE A 100 5.03 10.53 -40.08
N ASP A 101 4.55 11.22 -39.05
CA ASP A 101 3.20 11.78 -38.94
C ASP A 101 2.87 12.74 -40.07
N ASP A 102 3.76 13.70 -40.38
CA ASP A 102 3.61 14.63 -41.51
C ASP A 102 3.44 13.90 -42.86
N THR A 103 4.12 12.75 -43.02
CA THR A 103 4.11 11.97 -44.27
C THR A 103 2.81 11.21 -44.48
N VAL A 104 2.22 10.66 -43.42
CA VAL A 104 0.95 9.90 -43.49
C VAL A 104 -0.27 10.76 -43.17
N GLY A 105 -0.07 11.95 -42.58
CA GLY A 105 -1.11 12.88 -42.16
C GLY A 105 -1.72 12.59 -40.80
N LEU A 106 -1.03 11.84 -39.95
CA LEU A 106 -1.43 11.62 -38.55
C LEU A 106 -1.16 12.87 -37.70
N PRO A 107 -1.83 13.02 -36.53
CA PRO A 107 -1.41 14.00 -35.54
C PRO A 107 0.00 13.68 -35.02
N HIS A 108 0.76 14.71 -34.64
CA HIS A 108 2.08 14.51 -34.01
C HIS A 108 1.95 13.77 -32.68
N ALA A 109 2.70 12.67 -32.53
CA ALA A 109 2.75 11.89 -31.29
C ALA A 109 3.09 12.77 -30.07
N THR A 110 2.41 12.56 -28.94
CA THR A 110 2.78 13.22 -27.67
C THR A 110 3.66 12.26 -26.86
N ILE A 111 4.97 12.52 -26.83
CA ILE A 111 5.97 11.65 -26.21
C ILE A 111 6.55 12.29 -24.94
N GLU A 112 6.64 11.53 -23.86
CA GLU A 112 7.38 11.87 -22.64
C GLU A 112 8.33 10.72 -22.27
N THR A 113 9.51 11.01 -21.73
CA THR A 113 10.46 10.00 -21.23
C THR A 113 10.68 10.14 -19.73
N VAL A 114 10.65 9.01 -19.01
CA VAL A 114 11.02 8.91 -17.59
C VAL A 114 12.19 7.95 -17.40
N TYR A 115 12.97 8.15 -16.33
CA TYR A 115 14.17 7.34 -16.03
C TYR A 115 14.11 6.76 -14.61
N PRO A 116 13.32 5.69 -14.37
CA PRO A 116 13.12 5.11 -13.03
C PRO A 116 14.43 4.61 -12.39
N SER A 117 15.38 4.18 -13.21
CA SER A 117 16.70 3.71 -12.77
C SER A 117 17.74 4.81 -12.56
N GLY A 118 17.42 6.06 -12.90
CA GLY A 118 18.35 7.18 -12.92
C GLY A 118 18.73 7.58 -14.35
N SER A 119 19.32 8.77 -14.50
CA SER A 119 19.63 9.34 -15.81
C SER A 119 20.57 8.49 -16.65
N LEU A 120 20.29 8.38 -17.94
CA LEU A 120 21.16 7.70 -18.91
C LEU A 120 22.60 8.26 -18.90
N PRO A 121 23.63 7.41 -19.00
CA PRO A 121 24.99 7.85 -19.28
C PRO A 121 25.07 8.65 -20.60
N SER A 122 25.90 9.70 -20.62
CA SER A 122 26.08 10.56 -21.81
C SER A 122 26.73 9.87 -23.02
N THR A 123 27.15 8.62 -22.87
CA THR A 123 27.72 7.75 -23.91
C THR A 123 27.27 6.31 -23.64
N CYS A 124 26.93 5.57 -24.69
CA CYS A 124 26.58 4.15 -24.60
C CYS A 124 27.64 3.34 -23.79
N PRO A 125 27.24 2.52 -22.79
CA PRO A 125 28.16 1.70 -22.00
C PRO A 125 29.03 0.76 -22.84
N ALA A 126 30.25 0.49 -22.39
CA ALA A 126 31.19 -0.34 -23.14
C ALA A 126 30.72 -1.80 -23.35
N GLY A 127 29.91 -2.35 -22.44
CA GLY A 127 29.26 -3.67 -22.59
C GLY A 127 28.27 -3.66 -23.76
N MET A 128 27.26 -2.80 -23.69
CA MET A 128 26.30 -2.55 -24.79
C MET A 128 26.97 -2.23 -26.15
N VAL A 129 28.08 -1.49 -26.18
CA VAL A 129 28.87 -1.26 -27.41
C VAL A 129 29.52 -2.55 -27.93
N ALA A 130 29.99 -3.43 -27.04
CA ALA A 130 30.63 -4.69 -27.41
C ALA A 130 29.64 -5.74 -27.96
N LEU A 131 28.36 -5.66 -27.58
CA LEU A 131 27.30 -6.50 -28.16
C LEU A 131 27.12 -6.23 -29.67
N GLY A 132 27.17 -4.96 -30.08
CA GLY A 132 27.17 -4.52 -31.49
C GLY A 132 25.89 -4.79 -32.29
N SER A 133 24.89 -5.46 -31.72
CA SER A 133 23.58 -5.76 -32.30
C SER A 133 22.55 -5.84 -31.18
N TYR A 134 21.88 -6.97 -30.96
CA TYR A 134 20.93 -7.20 -29.86
C TYR A 134 21.50 -6.75 -28.50
N GLY A 135 20.68 -6.08 -27.68
CA GLY A 135 21.08 -5.44 -26.41
C GLY A 135 21.93 -4.15 -26.54
N SER A 136 22.47 -3.81 -27.72
CA SER A 136 23.24 -2.56 -27.90
C SER A 136 22.33 -1.33 -27.90
N CYS A 137 22.85 -0.17 -27.45
CA CYS A 137 22.10 1.09 -27.47
C CYS A 137 21.53 1.45 -28.86
N SER A 138 22.25 1.09 -29.94
CA SER A 138 21.77 1.31 -31.32
C SER A 138 20.67 0.35 -31.77
N ALA A 139 20.58 -0.84 -31.17
CA ALA A 139 19.45 -1.74 -31.40
C ALA A 139 18.23 -1.25 -30.61
N TRP A 140 18.39 -0.93 -29.33
CA TRP A 140 17.34 -0.30 -28.51
C TRP A 140 16.77 0.98 -29.14
N GLN A 141 17.58 1.82 -29.79
CA GLN A 141 17.07 2.98 -30.54
C GLN A 141 16.25 2.61 -31.79
N GLY A 142 16.51 1.45 -32.39
CA GLY A 142 15.68 0.88 -33.45
C GLY A 142 14.39 0.27 -32.91
N GLU A 143 14.48 -0.39 -31.76
CA GLU A 143 13.39 -1.04 -31.03
C GLU A 143 12.36 -0.02 -30.54
N LEU A 144 12.79 0.96 -29.74
CA LEU A 144 11.98 2.10 -29.30
C LEU A 144 11.28 2.79 -30.47
N ARG A 145 11.96 2.90 -31.61
CA ARG A 145 11.35 3.51 -32.80
C ARG A 145 10.24 2.63 -33.36
N LEU A 146 10.42 1.31 -33.43
CA LEU A 146 9.38 0.36 -33.82
C LEU A 146 8.20 0.41 -32.86
N ASP A 147 8.45 0.39 -31.55
CA ASP A 147 7.43 0.43 -30.51
C ASP A 147 6.58 1.71 -30.56
N VAL A 148 7.23 2.86 -30.69
CA VAL A 148 6.53 4.15 -30.84
C VAL A 148 5.78 4.22 -32.17
N GLU A 149 6.37 3.79 -33.29
CA GLU A 149 5.70 3.75 -34.60
C GLU A 149 4.45 2.85 -34.56
N ALA A 150 4.55 1.64 -34.01
CA ALA A 150 3.47 0.66 -33.95
C ALA A 150 2.32 1.08 -33.01
N ALA A 151 2.63 1.51 -31.78
CA ALA A 151 1.63 1.92 -30.81
C ALA A 151 0.86 3.18 -31.27
N HIS A 152 1.59 4.21 -31.73
CA HIS A 152 1.01 5.46 -32.23
C HIS A 152 0.22 5.23 -33.53
N MET A 153 0.65 4.30 -34.40
CA MET A 153 -0.06 3.99 -35.64
C MET A 153 -1.48 3.46 -35.42
N LEU A 154 -1.79 2.77 -34.32
CA LEU A 154 -3.16 2.33 -34.02
C LEU A 154 -3.91 3.28 -33.07
N ALA A 155 -3.21 3.89 -32.11
CA ALA A 155 -3.77 4.79 -31.11
C ALA A 155 -3.15 6.21 -31.18
N PRO A 156 -3.37 6.97 -32.28
CA PRO A 156 -2.63 8.19 -32.60
C PRO A 156 -2.91 9.39 -31.69
N TYR A 157 -3.83 9.26 -30.74
CA TYR A 157 -4.08 10.25 -29.69
C TYR A 157 -3.83 9.73 -28.27
N ALA A 158 -3.33 8.49 -28.12
CA ALA A 158 -2.72 8.08 -26.87
C ALA A 158 -1.42 8.87 -26.63
N LYS A 159 -1.14 9.21 -25.38
CA LYS A 159 0.18 9.68 -24.98
C LYS A 159 1.13 8.48 -24.98
N ILE A 160 2.34 8.66 -25.48
CA ILE A 160 3.42 7.68 -25.36
C ILE A 160 4.33 8.08 -24.18
N LEU A 161 4.56 7.14 -23.27
CA LEU A 161 5.48 7.27 -22.14
C LEU A 161 6.62 6.29 -22.32
N ILE A 162 7.80 6.79 -22.68
CA ILE A 162 9.03 5.99 -22.76
C ILE A 162 9.56 5.81 -21.33
N VAL A 163 9.73 4.56 -20.92
CA VAL A 163 10.23 4.18 -19.60
C VAL A 163 11.65 3.66 -19.77
N ALA A 164 12.60 4.59 -19.82
CA ALA A 164 14.00 4.29 -20.09
C ALA A 164 14.68 3.72 -18.83
N THR A 165 14.98 2.43 -18.88
CA THR A 165 15.59 1.63 -17.81
C THR A 165 16.91 1.04 -18.31
N PRO A 166 17.98 1.85 -18.43
CA PRO A 166 19.29 1.31 -18.77
C PRO A 166 19.73 0.28 -17.74
N SER A 167 20.28 -0.84 -18.21
CA SER A 167 21.00 -1.78 -17.37
C SER A 167 22.09 -1.02 -16.60
N ASP A 168 22.04 -1.04 -15.27
CA ASP A 168 23.10 -0.49 -14.45
C ASP A 168 24.19 -1.54 -14.23
N SER A 169 25.39 -1.07 -13.86
CA SER A 169 26.57 -1.93 -13.81
C SER A 169 26.71 -2.71 -12.50
N GLU A 170 25.61 -3.00 -11.77
CA GLU A 170 25.68 -3.69 -10.47
C GLU A 170 26.27 -5.12 -10.59
N ILE A 171 26.15 -5.78 -11.75
CA ILE A 171 26.88 -7.03 -12.07
C ILE A 171 27.66 -6.90 -13.39
N VAL A 172 28.99 -6.81 -13.31
CA VAL A 172 29.85 -6.80 -14.51
C VAL A 172 30.11 -8.24 -14.98
N GLY A 173 29.47 -8.62 -16.08
CA GLY A 173 29.76 -9.87 -16.80
C GLY A 173 28.79 -11.04 -16.53
N ASP A 174 27.57 -10.77 -16.06
CA ASP A 174 26.45 -11.72 -16.24
C ASP A 174 25.76 -11.45 -17.57
N ALA A 175 25.44 -12.50 -18.32
CA ALA A 175 24.78 -12.36 -19.61
C ALA A 175 23.32 -11.88 -19.44
N SER A 176 22.64 -12.24 -18.34
CA SER A 176 21.28 -11.74 -18.04
C SER A 176 21.25 -10.22 -17.81
N SER A 177 22.31 -9.64 -17.24
CA SER A 177 22.43 -8.19 -17.01
C SER A 177 22.58 -7.36 -18.29
N GLU A 178 22.98 -7.97 -19.41
CA GLU A 178 23.09 -7.29 -20.71
C GLU A 178 21.71 -7.14 -21.42
N VAL A 179 20.61 -7.60 -20.79
CA VAL A 179 19.22 -7.54 -21.27
C VAL A 179 18.30 -6.77 -20.29
N ALA A 180 18.84 -5.79 -19.54
CA ALA A 180 18.10 -4.82 -18.72
C ALA A 180 17.13 -5.38 -17.64
N MET A 181 17.49 -6.54 -17.08
CA MET A 181 16.81 -7.17 -15.96
C MET A 181 17.76 -7.12 -14.75
N PRO A 182 17.47 -6.37 -13.68
CA PRO A 182 16.13 -6.09 -13.11
C PRO A 182 15.56 -4.67 -13.31
N GLU A 183 16.16 -3.81 -14.12
CA GLU A 183 15.79 -2.40 -14.21
C GLU A 183 14.43 -2.14 -14.87
N ILE A 184 14.06 -2.94 -15.88
CA ILE A 184 12.72 -2.87 -16.49
C ILE A 184 11.64 -3.13 -15.43
N VAL A 185 11.84 -4.09 -14.52
CA VAL A 185 10.91 -4.43 -13.43
C VAL A 185 10.71 -3.24 -12.47
N LYS A 186 11.81 -2.53 -12.14
CA LYS A 186 11.78 -1.27 -11.38
C LYS A 186 11.07 -0.15 -12.15
N GLY A 187 11.12 -0.17 -13.48
CA GLY A 187 10.30 0.70 -14.33
C GLY A 187 8.81 0.38 -14.26
N MET A 188 8.42 -0.91 -14.33
CA MET A 188 7.03 -1.35 -14.17
C MET A 188 6.45 -0.87 -12.84
N GLU A 189 7.22 -1.02 -11.75
CA GLU A 189 6.81 -0.51 -10.45
C GLU A 189 6.63 1.00 -10.42
N PHE A 190 7.58 1.76 -10.97
CA PHE A 190 7.51 3.21 -10.98
C PHE A 190 6.26 3.71 -11.73
N VAL A 191 5.96 3.14 -12.89
CA VAL A 191 4.75 3.45 -13.66
C VAL A 191 3.49 3.07 -12.88
N SER A 192 3.47 1.90 -12.25
CA SER A 192 2.32 1.38 -11.49
C SER A 192 2.02 2.24 -10.26
N GLN A 193 3.02 2.45 -9.40
CA GLN A 193 2.89 3.18 -8.13
C GLN A 193 2.54 4.66 -8.33
N ASN A 194 2.96 5.26 -9.45
CA ASN A 194 2.67 6.66 -9.80
C ASN A 194 1.48 6.81 -10.77
N HIS A 195 0.82 5.71 -11.16
CA HIS A 195 -0.32 5.68 -12.09
C HIS A 195 -0.05 6.41 -13.42
N LEU A 196 1.11 6.16 -14.05
CA LEU A 196 1.57 6.93 -15.21
C LEU A 196 1.08 6.41 -16.57
N ALA A 197 0.51 5.20 -16.63
CA ALA A 197 0.04 4.59 -17.88
C ALA A 197 -1.20 3.68 -17.69
N ASP A 198 -1.93 3.49 -18.78
CA ASP A 198 -3.13 2.66 -18.90
C ASP A 198 -2.83 1.25 -19.46
N VAL A 199 -1.65 1.06 -20.04
CA VAL A 199 -1.09 -0.21 -20.53
C VAL A 199 0.43 -0.07 -20.62
N MET A 200 1.17 -1.15 -20.38
CA MET A 200 2.62 -1.24 -20.66
C MET A 200 2.88 -2.22 -21.80
N SER A 201 3.70 -1.83 -22.77
CA SER A 201 4.28 -2.70 -23.80
C SER A 201 5.73 -3.02 -23.46
N ILE A 202 6.13 -4.26 -23.72
CA ILE A 202 7.51 -4.73 -23.61
C ILE A 202 7.86 -5.53 -24.87
N SER A 203 8.81 -5.02 -25.64
CA SER A 203 9.33 -5.65 -26.86
C SER A 203 10.72 -6.26 -26.64
N ASP A 204 10.89 -6.95 -25.51
CA ASP A 204 12.11 -7.68 -25.19
C ASP A 204 11.80 -8.96 -24.42
N GLY A 205 12.78 -9.86 -24.38
CA GLY A 205 12.71 -11.09 -23.63
C GLY A 205 13.84 -12.08 -23.94
N SER A 206 14.10 -12.96 -22.97
CA SER A 206 15.11 -14.02 -23.09
C SER A 206 14.57 -15.36 -22.61
N SER A 207 15.18 -16.45 -23.11
CA SER A 207 14.78 -17.83 -22.79
C SER A 207 14.72 -18.06 -21.28
N GLU A 208 13.56 -18.49 -20.77
CA GLU A 208 13.33 -18.84 -19.35
C GLU A 208 14.30 -19.93 -18.83
N THR A 209 14.97 -20.64 -19.75
CA THR A 209 15.95 -21.69 -19.48
C THR A 209 17.39 -21.20 -19.26
N ASP A 210 17.69 -19.90 -19.49
CA ASP A 210 19.08 -19.40 -19.57
C ASP A 210 19.58 -18.69 -18.29
N TYR A 211 18.68 -18.35 -17.38
CA TYR A 211 18.99 -17.62 -16.13
C TYR A 211 19.94 -18.43 -15.24
N SER A 212 21.00 -17.79 -14.75
CA SER A 212 22.12 -18.45 -14.03
C SER A 212 21.72 -19.01 -12.65
N ARG A 213 20.58 -18.57 -12.14
CA ARG A 213 19.90 -19.02 -10.91
C ARG A 213 18.51 -19.60 -11.22
N GLY A 214 18.18 -19.77 -12.50
CA GLY A 214 16.97 -20.41 -13.01
C GLY A 214 15.69 -19.79 -12.46
N LYS A 215 14.76 -20.65 -12.04
CA LYS A 215 13.44 -20.24 -11.53
C LYS A 215 13.51 -19.17 -10.43
N GLN A 216 14.52 -19.20 -9.56
CA GLN A 216 14.65 -18.23 -8.46
C GLN A 216 15.02 -16.82 -8.95
N GLU A 217 15.71 -16.69 -10.08
CA GLU A 217 16.03 -15.40 -10.71
C GLU A 217 14.80 -14.78 -11.36
N ILE A 218 14.01 -15.62 -12.04
CA ILE A 218 12.80 -15.23 -12.74
C ILE A 218 11.72 -14.87 -11.71
N THR A 219 11.45 -15.76 -10.76
CA THR A 219 10.35 -15.55 -9.77
C THR A 219 10.62 -14.46 -8.73
N ALA A 220 11.85 -13.95 -8.64
CA ALA A 220 12.16 -12.74 -7.88
C ALA A 220 11.70 -11.44 -8.58
N GLN A 221 11.32 -11.52 -9.86
CA GLN A 221 10.90 -10.38 -10.68
C GLN A 221 9.37 -10.26 -10.81
N ASP A 222 8.60 -11.32 -10.48
CA ASP A 222 7.12 -11.38 -10.49
C ASP A 222 6.46 -10.14 -9.88
N ILE A 223 7.08 -9.58 -8.83
CA ILE A 223 6.56 -8.43 -8.10
C ILE A 223 6.27 -7.22 -9.01
N GLY A 224 7.04 -6.95 -10.06
CA GLY A 224 6.74 -5.84 -10.99
C GLY A 224 5.44 -6.06 -11.79
N GLU A 225 5.22 -7.27 -12.25
CA GLU A 225 4.04 -7.68 -13.03
C GLU A 225 2.80 -7.78 -12.13
N VAL A 226 2.97 -8.36 -10.94
CA VAL A 226 1.96 -8.43 -9.88
C VAL A 226 1.56 -7.02 -9.45
N MET A 227 2.51 -6.09 -9.32
CA MET A 227 2.23 -4.69 -9.03
C MET A 227 1.43 -4.02 -10.13
N ALA A 228 1.82 -4.16 -11.40
CA ALA A 228 1.03 -3.63 -12.52
C ALA A 228 -0.42 -4.17 -12.50
N ALA A 229 -0.60 -5.48 -12.36
CA ALA A 229 -1.92 -6.10 -12.26
C ALA A 229 -2.72 -5.66 -11.02
N ALA A 230 -2.07 -5.45 -9.86
CA ALA A 230 -2.67 -5.00 -8.61
C ALA A 230 -3.10 -3.52 -8.63
N TYR A 231 -2.40 -2.70 -9.42
CA TYR A 231 -2.70 -1.28 -9.67
C TYR A 231 -3.63 -1.07 -10.89
N GLY A 232 -3.97 -2.13 -11.62
CA GLY A 232 -4.93 -2.10 -12.72
C GLY A 232 -4.33 -1.81 -14.10
N VAL A 233 -3.01 -1.86 -14.25
CA VAL A 233 -2.30 -1.64 -15.51
C VAL A 233 -2.02 -3.00 -16.19
N PRO A 234 -2.62 -3.31 -17.35
CA PRO A 234 -2.24 -4.49 -18.14
C PRO A 234 -0.82 -4.34 -18.70
N ILE A 235 -0.08 -5.45 -18.72
CA ILE A 235 1.18 -5.59 -19.44
C ILE A 235 0.96 -6.47 -20.67
N VAL A 236 1.50 -6.06 -21.80
CA VAL A 236 1.60 -6.86 -23.03
C VAL A 236 3.08 -7.06 -23.37
N ASN A 237 3.50 -8.29 -23.67
CA ASN A 237 4.92 -8.63 -23.93
C ASN A 237 5.05 -9.46 -25.21
N ALA A 238 6.04 -9.15 -26.04
CA ALA A 238 6.43 -9.95 -27.20
C ALA A 238 6.80 -11.39 -26.78
N THR A 239 6.43 -12.42 -27.55
CA THR A 239 6.79 -13.81 -27.23
C THR A 239 8.20 -14.22 -27.66
N GLY A 240 8.86 -13.44 -28.52
CA GLY A 240 10.21 -13.70 -29.05
C GLY A 240 10.21 -14.15 -30.51
N ASP A 241 11.36 -14.01 -31.17
CA ASP A 241 11.49 -14.11 -32.64
C ASP A 241 12.28 -15.34 -33.14
N CYS A 242 12.47 -16.32 -32.26
CA CYS A 242 13.28 -17.50 -32.53
C CYS A 242 12.44 -18.77 -32.71
N GLY A 243 11.15 -18.62 -33.01
CA GLY A 243 10.18 -19.70 -33.12
C GLY A 243 9.98 -20.40 -31.78
N ALA A 244 9.82 -21.72 -31.80
CA ALA A 244 9.75 -22.52 -30.58
C ALA A 244 11.08 -22.59 -29.79
N ALA A 245 12.19 -22.17 -30.39
CA ALA A 245 13.44 -21.95 -29.65
C ALA A 245 13.47 -20.49 -29.18
N GLN A 246 14.22 -20.18 -28.14
CA GLN A 246 14.31 -18.81 -27.61
C GLN A 246 15.73 -18.29 -27.61
N ASN A 247 15.88 -16.98 -27.76
CA ASN A 247 17.19 -16.31 -27.73
C ASN A 247 17.81 -16.49 -26.34
N LEU A 248 19.09 -16.85 -26.27
CA LEU A 248 19.81 -16.90 -25.00
C LEU A 248 20.37 -15.51 -24.69
N THR A 249 20.47 -15.16 -23.41
CA THR A 249 21.09 -13.92 -22.91
C THR A 249 22.53 -13.77 -23.42
N THR A 250 23.21 -14.90 -23.64
CA THR A 250 24.57 -14.97 -24.23
C THR A 250 24.64 -14.69 -25.74
N ALA A 251 23.52 -14.39 -26.42
CA ALA A 251 23.48 -14.20 -27.86
C ALA A 251 23.84 -12.76 -28.30
N THR A 252 24.99 -12.61 -28.97
CA THR A 252 25.45 -11.31 -29.53
C THR A 252 24.70 -10.86 -30.81
N LYS A 253 23.59 -11.53 -31.15
CA LYS A 253 22.66 -11.18 -32.23
C LYS A 253 21.37 -11.98 -32.06
N GLN A 254 20.26 -11.42 -32.50
CA GLN A 254 18.93 -12.07 -32.53
C GLN A 254 19.01 -13.49 -33.12
N CYS A 255 18.56 -14.47 -32.36
CA CYS A 255 18.56 -15.90 -32.66
C CYS A 255 19.93 -16.49 -33.09
N GLY A 256 21.02 -15.85 -32.68
CA GLY A 256 22.40 -16.29 -32.92
C GLY A 256 22.76 -17.52 -32.11
N THR A 257 22.45 -17.47 -30.81
CA THR A 257 22.52 -18.57 -29.86
C THR A 257 21.11 -18.76 -29.29
N VAL A 258 20.56 -19.98 -29.36
CA VAL A 258 19.18 -20.26 -28.95
C VAL A 258 19.10 -21.49 -28.05
N SER A 259 17.98 -21.63 -27.35
CA SER A 259 17.64 -22.81 -26.53
C SER A 259 17.80 -24.12 -27.31
N SER A 260 18.23 -25.18 -26.62
CA SER A 260 18.48 -26.49 -27.24
C SER A 260 17.21 -27.31 -27.51
N GLY A 261 16.09 -26.90 -26.92
CA GLY A 261 14.75 -27.46 -27.11
C GLY A 261 13.70 -26.35 -26.98
N PRO A 262 12.40 -26.70 -26.99
CA PRO A 262 11.33 -25.73 -26.86
C PRO A 262 11.45 -24.94 -25.55
N ALA A 263 11.28 -23.63 -25.61
CA ALA A 263 11.36 -22.73 -24.46
C ALA A 263 10.45 -21.51 -24.66
N SER A 264 10.15 -20.78 -23.58
CA SER A 264 9.38 -19.54 -23.59
C SER A 264 10.28 -18.34 -23.27
N ALA A 265 9.93 -17.15 -23.77
CA ALA A 265 10.57 -15.91 -23.36
C ALA A 265 9.95 -15.39 -22.05
N THR A 266 10.81 -14.99 -21.13
CA THR A 266 10.44 -14.05 -20.05
C THR A 266 10.31 -12.65 -20.64
N TRP A 267 9.39 -11.77 -20.21
CA TRP A 267 8.32 -11.96 -19.21
C TRP A 267 7.00 -12.51 -19.80
N ALA A 268 6.95 -12.82 -21.10
CA ALA A 268 5.73 -13.34 -21.74
C ALA A 268 5.25 -14.68 -21.14
N ASP A 269 6.15 -15.47 -20.54
CA ASP A 269 5.81 -16.70 -19.82
C ASP A 269 4.99 -16.48 -18.53
N SER A 270 4.99 -15.26 -17.97
CA SER A 270 4.24 -14.91 -16.76
C SER A 270 2.71 -15.02 -16.93
N PRO A 271 1.97 -15.45 -15.88
CA PRO A 271 0.52 -15.46 -15.84
C PRO A 271 -0.12 -14.09 -15.53
N TRP A 272 0.67 -13.03 -15.30
CA TRP A 272 0.19 -11.65 -15.11
C TRP A 272 0.28 -10.80 -16.37
N VAL A 273 1.01 -11.29 -17.37
CA VAL A 273 1.31 -10.64 -18.64
C VAL A 273 0.44 -11.24 -19.75
N THR A 274 -0.06 -10.40 -20.67
CA THR A 274 -0.65 -10.90 -21.92
C THR A 274 0.47 -11.12 -22.94
N ALA A 275 0.73 -12.38 -23.28
CA ALA A 275 1.74 -12.76 -24.26
C ALA A 275 1.22 -12.50 -25.66
N VAL A 276 1.89 -11.62 -26.40
CA VAL A 276 1.52 -11.21 -27.76
C VAL A 276 2.49 -11.80 -28.77
N GLY A 277 1.96 -12.75 -29.54
CA GLY A 277 2.69 -13.44 -30.58
C GLY A 277 2.47 -12.90 -31.99
N GLY A 278 2.98 -13.65 -32.96
CA GLY A 278 3.22 -13.24 -34.31
C GLY A 278 2.42 -14.00 -35.35
N SER A 279 1.71 -13.23 -36.16
CA SER A 279 1.05 -13.65 -37.39
C SER A 279 1.39 -12.66 -38.48
N ARG A 280 1.19 -13.00 -39.75
CA ARG A 280 1.41 -12.05 -40.86
C ARG A 280 0.16 -11.94 -41.72
N PRO A 281 -0.43 -10.73 -41.90
CA PRO A 281 -1.53 -10.57 -42.83
C PRO A 281 -1.07 -10.92 -44.26
N SER A 282 -1.78 -11.85 -44.90
CA SER A 282 -1.35 -12.40 -46.19
C SER A 282 -1.60 -11.49 -47.40
N HIS A 283 -2.46 -10.46 -47.25
CA HIS A 283 -2.75 -9.43 -48.24
C HIS A 283 -3.01 -9.97 -49.65
N THR A 284 -3.79 -11.06 -49.73
CA THR A 284 -4.06 -11.78 -50.99
C THR A 284 -5.04 -11.04 -51.91
N ALA A 285 -5.65 -9.96 -51.40
CA ALA A 285 -6.53 -9.04 -52.10
C ALA A 285 -6.00 -7.59 -51.98
N PRO A 286 -6.49 -6.63 -52.79
CA PRO A 286 -6.19 -5.22 -52.60
C PRO A 286 -6.56 -4.75 -51.19
N CYS A 287 -5.64 -4.04 -50.55
CA CYS A 287 -5.73 -3.59 -49.18
C CYS A 287 -5.18 -2.14 -49.15
N PRO A 288 -5.97 -1.11 -48.78
CA PRO A 288 -7.33 -1.17 -48.25
C PRO A 288 -8.45 -1.19 -49.32
N PRO A 289 -9.69 -1.64 -48.97
CA PRO A 289 -10.05 -2.32 -47.72
C PRO A 289 -9.58 -3.78 -47.74
N CYS A 290 -8.95 -4.24 -46.66
CA CYS A 290 -8.17 -5.49 -46.65
C CYS A 290 -9.00 -6.79 -46.59
N GLY A 291 -10.32 -6.68 -46.75
CA GLY A 291 -11.24 -7.81 -46.93
C GLY A 291 -11.22 -8.79 -45.76
N ASN A 292 -11.29 -10.07 -46.07
CA ASN A 292 -11.06 -11.14 -45.10
C ASN A 292 -9.60 -11.59 -45.20
N ASP A 293 -8.67 -10.71 -44.83
CA ASP A 293 -7.26 -11.08 -44.85
C ASP A 293 -7.01 -12.28 -43.92
N VAL A 294 -6.31 -13.28 -44.45
CA VAL A 294 -5.91 -14.46 -43.66
C VAL A 294 -4.58 -14.14 -43.00
N PHE A 295 -4.47 -14.48 -41.73
CA PHE A 295 -3.27 -14.30 -40.91
C PHE A 295 -2.62 -15.68 -40.68
N PRO A 296 -1.81 -16.21 -41.61
CA PRO A 296 -0.92 -17.33 -41.29
C PRO A 296 0.00 -16.97 -40.13
N LEU A 297 0.31 -17.97 -39.31
CA LEU A 297 1.30 -17.86 -38.24
C LEU A 297 2.67 -17.49 -38.82
N ASP A 298 3.38 -16.60 -38.14
CA ASP A 298 4.74 -16.28 -38.48
C ASP A 298 5.70 -17.41 -38.04
N PRO A 299 6.55 -17.97 -38.92
CA PRO A 299 7.51 -19.01 -38.52
C PRO A 299 8.53 -18.58 -37.45
N ILE A 300 8.67 -17.27 -37.17
CA ILE A 300 9.51 -16.76 -36.07
C ILE A 300 8.80 -16.69 -34.71
N GLU A 301 7.49 -16.96 -34.64
CA GLU A 301 6.68 -16.78 -33.44
C GLU A 301 7.21 -17.53 -32.20
N GLY A 302 7.41 -16.83 -31.08
CA GLY A 302 7.96 -17.33 -29.81
C GLY A 302 7.11 -18.30 -29.00
N ALA A 303 6.03 -18.84 -29.59
CA ALA A 303 5.02 -19.64 -28.92
C ALA A 303 5.55 -20.92 -28.23
N GLY A 304 5.03 -21.19 -27.04
CA GLY A 304 5.60 -22.17 -26.11
C GLY A 304 4.72 -22.57 -24.93
N LEU A 305 5.36 -23.34 -24.04
CA LEU A 305 4.84 -23.77 -22.76
C LEU A 305 5.90 -23.44 -21.72
N SER A 306 5.56 -22.65 -20.69
CA SER A 306 6.53 -22.26 -19.67
C SER A 306 7.10 -23.46 -18.91
N GLU A 307 8.39 -23.44 -18.62
CA GLU A 307 9.04 -24.34 -17.64
C GLU A 307 8.90 -23.80 -16.21
N ILE A 308 8.64 -22.50 -16.05
CA ILE A 308 8.56 -21.78 -14.77
C ILE A 308 7.15 -21.80 -14.16
N TYR A 309 6.14 -21.40 -14.93
CA TYR A 309 4.80 -21.11 -14.41
C TYR A 309 3.81 -22.24 -14.68
N ALA A 310 3.14 -22.68 -13.60
CA ALA A 310 1.99 -23.58 -13.71
C ALA A 310 0.84 -22.88 -14.45
N ARG A 311 0.01 -23.67 -15.16
CA ARG A 311 -1.11 -23.17 -15.94
C ARG A 311 -2.06 -22.36 -15.04
N PRO A 312 -2.29 -21.07 -15.32
CA PRO A 312 -3.19 -20.25 -14.52
C PRO A 312 -4.64 -20.69 -14.71
N SER A 313 -5.48 -20.51 -13.70
CA SER A 313 -6.88 -20.99 -13.71
C SER A 313 -7.73 -20.44 -14.88
N TYR A 314 -7.39 -19.27 -15.43
CA TYR A 314 -8.08 -18.76 -16.63
C TYR A 314 -7.80 -19.60 -17.89
N GLN A 315 -6.68 -20.33 -17.94
CA GLN A 315 -6.35 -21.30 -19.00
C GLN A 315 -6.92 -22.71 -18.73
N ASP A 316 -7.69 -22.96 -17.68
CA ASP A 316 -8.27 -24.31 -17.47
C ASP A 316 -9.27 -24.72 -18.57
N GLY A 317 -9.88 -23.75 -19.27
CA GLY A 317 -10.73 -24.00 -20.45
C GLY A 317 -10.00 -24.61 -21.65
N ILE A 318 -8.67 -24.39 -21.77
CA ILE A 318 -7.83 -24.92 -22.86
C ILE A 318 -7.04 -26.18 -22.44
N ALA A 319 -7.25 -26.69 -21.23
CA ALA A 319 -6.43 -27.74 -20.61
C ALA A 319 -6.28 -29.02 -21.45
N SER A 320 -7.34 -29.41 -22.18
CA SER A 320 -7.33 -30.57 -23.08
C SER A 320 -6.75 -30.29 -24.46
N ILE A 321 -6.58 -29.01 -24.82
CA ILE A 321 -6.07 -28.55 -26.10
C ILE A 321 -4.55 -28.41 -26.02
N SER A 322 -4.03 -27.66 -25.04
CA SER A 322 -2.58 -27.51 -24.84
C SER A 322 -1.92 -28.80 -24.29
N GLY A 323 -2.70 -29.68 -23.66
CA GLY A 323 -2.20 -30.93 -23.07
C GLY A 323 -1.23 -30.74 -21.90
N SER A 324 -0.99 -29.50 -21.48
CA SER A 324 0.05 -29.11 -20.53
C SER A 324 -0.52 -28.65 -19.19
N LYS A 325 0.27 -28.82 -18.12
CA LYS A 325 0.02 -28.26 -16.79
C LYS A 325 0.70 -26.90 -16.58
N MET A 326 1.36 -26.37 -17.61
CA MET A 326 2.11 -25.11 -17.56
C MET A 326 1.39 -24.01 -18.33
N ARG A 327 1.77 -22.75 -18.06
CA ARG A 327 1.28 -21.57 -18.80
C ARG A 327 1.57 -21.76 -20.29
N SER A 328 0.55 -21.64 -21.12
CA SER A 328 0.65 -21.74 -22.59
C SER A 328 0.70 -20.33 -23.18
N LEU A 329 1.56 -20.06 -24.15
CA LEU A 329 1.70 -18.75 -24.79
C LEU A 329 1.90 -18.91 -26.31
N PRO A 330 1.46 -17.96 -27.16
CA PRO A 330 0.85 -16.68 -26.82
C PRO A 330 -0.58 -16.80 -26.25
N ASP A 331 -1.08 -15.68 -25.74
CA ASP A 331 -2.50 -15.50 -25.45
C ASP A 331 -3.25 -14.99 -26.70
N ILE A 332 -2.59 -14.16 -27.52
CA ILE A 332 -3.12 -13.53 -28.75
C ILE A 332 -1.98 -13.21 -29.73
N THR A 333 -2.24 -13.00 -31.03
CA THR A 333 -1.23 -12.55 -32.00
C THR A 333 -1.58 -11.20 -32.64
N MET A 334 -0.56 -10.46 -33.09
CA MET A 334 -0.70 -9.31 -34.01
C MET A 334 0.25 -9.50 -35.21
N ASN A 335 0.52 -8.44 -35.98
CA ASN A 335 1.45 -8.49 -37.09
C ASN A 335 2.87 -8.53 -36.54
N SER A 336 3.68 -9.47 -37.01
CA SER A 336 5.07 -9.65 -36.63
C SER A 336 6.02 -9.63 -37.82
N GLN A 337 5.69 -8.87 -38.88
CA GLN A 337 6.56 -8.77 -40.05
C GLN A 337 7.99 -8.36 -39.69
N ASN A 338 8.15 -7.52 -38.66
CA ASN A 338 9.42 -7.04 -38.13
C ASN A 338 9.83 -7.72 -36.80
N GLY A 339 9.09 -8.74 -36.35
CA GLY A 339 9.26 -9.39 -35.04
C GLY A 339 8.00 -9.32 -34.19
N THR A 340 7.90 -10.16 -33.16
CA THR A 340 6.87 -10.07 -32.11
C THR A 340 6.99 -8.77 -31.29
N SER A 341 8.15 -8.13 -31.35
CA SER A 341 8.36 -6.71 -31.04
C SER A 341 7.44 -5.73 -31.77
N GLU A 342 7.01 -6.01 -33.00
CA GLU A 342 5.97 -5.20 -33.66
C GLU A 342 4.59 -5.51 -33.07
N ALA A 343 4.38 -6.77 -32.68
CA ALA A 343 3.09 -7.30 -32.28
C ALA A 343 2.62 -6.75 -30.92
N ALA A 344 3.51 -6.69 -29.92
CA ALA A 344 3.20 -6.17 -28.58
C ALA A 344 2.71 -4.70 -28.56
N PRO A 345 3.43 -3.71 -29.15
CA PRO A 345 3.01 -2.31 -29.18
C PRO A 345 1.78 -2.07 -30.06
N LEU A 346 1.60 -2.82 -31.17
CA LEU A 346 0.33 -2.84 -31.91
C LEU A 346 -0.82 -3.23 -30.96
N PHE A 347 -0.66 -4.31 -30.19
CA PHE A 347 -1.69 -4.73 -29.25
C PHE A 347 -1.88 -3.75 -28.08
N ALA A 348 -0.82 -3.07 -27.61
CA ALA A 348 -0.94 -1.99 -26.64
C ALA A 348 -1.83 -0.85 -27.15
N GLY A 349 -1.74 -0.50 -28.44
CA GLY A 349 -2.66 0.45 -29.10
C GLY A 349 -4.12 0.00 -29.09
N VAL A 350 -4.37 -1.30 -29.30
CA VAL A 350 -5.72 -1.92 -29.19
C VAL A 350 -6.25 -1.85 -27.75
N VAL A 351 -5.40 -2.13 -26.76
CA VAL A 351 -5.74 -2.04 -25.32
C VAL A 351 -6.03 -0.59 -24.92
N ALA A 352 -5.23 0.38 -25.38
CA ALA A 352 -5.44 1.80 -25.13
C ALA A 352 -6.80 2.29 -25.68
N MET A 353 -7.18 1.90 -26.90
CA MET A 353 -8.52 2.18 -27.44
C MET A 353 -9.64 1.53 -26.61
N ALA A 354 -9.42 0.37 -26.00
CA ALA A 354 -10.41 -0.25 -25.10
C ALA A 354 -10.51 0.50 -23.76
N THR A 355 -9.39 0.96 -23.20
CA THR A 355 -9.37 1.83 -22.01
C THR A 355 -10.10 3.15 -22.29
N GLN A 356 -9.93 3.73 -23.48
CA GLN A 356 -10.66 4.94 -23.89
C GLN A 356 -12.19 4.76 -23.87
N ILE A 357 -12.71 3.61 -24.35
CA ILE A 357 -14.14 3.30 -24.25
C ILE A 357 -14.55 3.04 -22.81
N HIS A 358 -13.72 2.35 -22.03
CA HIS A 358 -14.04 2.00 -20.65
C HIS A 358 -14.10 3.23 -19.72
N GLY A 359 -13.22 4.21 -19.92
CA GLY A 359 -13.08 5.41 -19.08
C GLY A 359 -12.41 5.15 -17.73
N ALA A 360 -11.78 3.99 -17.55
CA ALA A 360 -11.06 3.57 -16.35
C ALA A 360 -10.03 2.47 -16.74
N PRO A 361 -9.01 2.19 -15.89
CA PRO A 361 -8.04 1.12 -16.15
C PRO A 361 -8.71 -0.25 -16.28
N LEU A 362 -8.31 -1.03 -17.28
CA LEU A 362 -8.90 -2.36 -17.58
C LEU A 362 -8.48 -3.46 -16.59
N GLY A 363 -7.32 -3.31 -15.94
CA GLY A 363 -6.62 -4.40 -15.27
C GLY A 363 -5.99 -5.40 -16.25
N ALA A 364 -5.17 -6.33 -15.73
CA ALA A 364 -4.61 -7.43 -16.52
C ALA A 364 -5.74 -8.21 -17.24
N ILE A 365 -5.63 -8.39 -18.56
CA ILE A 365 -6.78 -8.75 -19.39
C ILE A 365 -6.92 -10.26 -19.64
N ASN A 366 -5.95 -11.10 -19.29
CA ASN A 366 -5.95 -12.53 -19.65
C ASN A 366 -7.22 -13.25 -19.16
N GLU A 367 -7.69 -12.97 -17.93
CA GLU A 367 -8.92 -13.60 -17.43
C GLU A 367 -10.19 -13.09 -18.14
N LEU A 368 -10.19 -11.83 -18.61
CA LEU A 368 -11.27 -11.30 -19.46
C LEU A 368 -11.26 -11.99 -20.83
N LEU A 369 -10.08 -12.13 -21.44
CA LEU A 369 -9.88 -12.80 -22.73
C LEU A 369 -10.41 -14.25 -22.68
N TYR A 370 -9.87 -15.08 -21.80
CA TYR A 370 -10.20 -16.51 -21.75
C TYR A 370 -11.60 -16.80 -21.18
N GLN A 371 -12.05 -16.08 -20.14
CA GLN A 371 -13.32 -16.41 -19.49
C GLN A 371 -14.52 -15.60 -20.00
N ARG A 372 -14.33 -14.56 -20.82
CA ARG A 372 -15.43 -13.75 -21.37
C ARG A 372 -15.38 -13.70 -22.90
N LEU A 373 -14.31 -13.16 -23.50
CA LEU A 373 -14.27 -12.93 -24.95
C LEU A 373 -14.25 -14.26 -25.73
N ALA A 374 -13.41 -15.20 -25.32
CA ALA A 374 -13.27 -16.52 -25.94
C ALA A 374 -14.49 -17.46 -25.80
N LYS A 375 -15.56 -17.05 -25.10
CA LYS A 375 -16.84 -17.78 -25.08
C LYS A 375 -17.66 -17.60 -26.36
N ASP A 376 -17.46 -16.49 -27.06
CA ASP A 376 -18.01 -16.24 -28.39
C ASP A 376 -16.94 -15.47 -29.20
N PRO A 377 -15.87 -16.16 -29.64
CA PRO A 377 -14.65 -15.49 -30.10
C PRO A 377 -14.94 -14.59 -31.31
N VAL A 378 -15.69 -15.09 -32.30
CA VAL A 378 -15.99 -14.34 -33.54
C VAL A 378 -16.86 -13.11 -33.27
N ALA A 379 -17.85 -13.20 -32.36
CA ALA A 379 -18.66 -12.04 -32.00
C ALA A 379 -17.86 -10.99 -31.23
N ASN A 380 -16.93 -11.43 -30.38
CA ASN A 380 -16.04 -10.58 -29.59
C ASN A 380 -14.74 -10.18 -30.34
N GLY A 381 -14.66 -10.41 -31.66
CA GLY A 381 -13.56 -9.92 -32.47
C GLY A 381 -12.25 -10.69 -32.39
N LEU A 382 -12.26 -11.96 -31.99
CA LEU A 382 -11.12 -12.86 -32.15
C LEU A 382 -11.15 -13.48 -33.56
N VAL A 383 -9.99 -13.51 -34.22
CA VAL A 383 -9.79 -13.95 -35.61
C VAL A 383 -8.78 -15.11 -35.61
N ASP A 384 -9.32 -16.30 -35.85
CA ASP A 384 -8.62 -17.60 -35.75
C ASP A 384 -7.44 -17.74 -36.73
N VAL A 385 -6.25 -18.03 -36.21
CA VAL A 385 -5.00 -18.22 -36.97
C VAL A 385 -4.82 -19.72 -37.20
N THR A 386 -5.28 -20.21 -38.34
CA THR A 386 -5.48 -21.66 -38.58
C THR A 386 -4.39 -22.35 -39.40
N THR A 387 -3.34 -21.64 -39.81
CA THR A 387 -2.30 -22.19 -40.70
C THR A 387 -0.90 -21.67 -40.36
N GLY A 388 0.08 -22.57 -40.33
CA GLY A 388 1.47 -22.25 -40.02
C GLY A 388 2.01 -23.09 -38.86
N ASN A 389 3.28 -22.90 -38.52
CA ASN A 389 3.94 -23.48 -37.34
C ASN A 389 5.23 -22.72 -37.04
N ASN A 390 5.65 -22.71 -35.78
CA ASN A 390 6.86 -22.01 -35.32
C ASN A 390 8.09 -22.94 -35.16
N THR A 391 8.19 -24.01 -35.94
CA THR A 391 9.37 -24.91 -35.89
C THR A 391 10.64 -24.16 -36.28
N TYR A 392 11.57 -24.02 -35.35
CA TYR A 392 12.81 -23.29 -35.58
C TYR A 392 14.01 -24.21 -35.73
N LYS A 393 14.62 -24.20 -36.93
CA LYS A 393 15.77 -25.04 -37.31
C LYS A 393 15.48 -26.53 -37.06
N THR A 394 15.95 -27.07 -35.94
CA THR A 394 15.79 -28.48 -35.51
C THR A 394 14.93 -28.63 -34.25
N VAL A 395 14.49 -27.53 -33.64
CA VAL A 395 13.60 -27.51 -32.47
C VAL A 395 12.16 -27.60 -32.98
N PRO A 396 11.42 -28.71 -32.71
CA PRO A 396 10.04 -28.86 -33.16
C PRO A 396 9.15 -27.82 -32.49
N GLY A 397 8.34 -27.13 -33.29
CA GLY A 397 7.36 -26.15 -32.79
C GLY A 397 5.93 -26.68 -32.76
N TYR A 398 5.03 -25.76 -32.44
CA TYR A 398 3.59 -25.95 -32.40
C TYR A 398 2.97 -25.54 -33.74
N TYR A 399 1.81 -26.12 -34.05
CA TYR A 399 1.08 -25.88 -35.29
C TYR A 399 -0.19 -25.09 -35.03
N ALA A 400 -0.40 -24.04 -35.84
CA ALA A 400 -1.64 -23.29 -35.87
C ALA A 400 -2.81 -24.19 -36.30
N ALA A 401 -3.96 -24.07 -35.64
CA ALA A 401 -5.11 -24.96 -35.81
C ALA A 401 -6.44 -24.29 -35.41
N PRO A 402 -7.61 -24.74 -35.92
CA PRO A 402 -8.89 -24.11 -35.60
C PRO A 402 -9.24 -24.06 -34.11
N GLY A 403 -9.49 -22.86 -33.61
CA GLY A 403 -9.83 -22.56 -32.21
C GLY A 403 -8.66 -21.96 -31.44
N TYR A 404 -8.53 -22.32 -30.15
CA TYR A 404 -7.28 -22.05 -29.44
C TYR A 404 -6.22 -23.06 -29.89
N ASP A 405 -5.00 -22.61 -30.12
CA ASP A 405 -3.85 -23.50 -30.26
C ASP A 405 -2.60 -22.92 -29.56
N VAL A 406 -1.60 -23.75 -29.30
CA VAL A 406 -0.39 -23.29 -28.57
C VAL A 406 0.47 -22.36 -29.42
N ALA A 407 0.43 -22.47 -30.75
CA ALA A 407 1.24 -21.67 -31.65
C ALA A 407 0.70 -20.23 -31.82
N SER A 408 -0.63 -20.05 -31.78
CA SER A 408 -1.30 -18.77 -32.08
C SER A 408 -2.16 -18.21 -30.94
N GLY A 409 -2.29 -18.92 -29.82
CA GLY A 409 -3.16 -18.52 -28.74
C GLY A 409 -4.63 -18.56 -29.19
N TRP A 410 -5.36 -17.45 -29.03
CA TRP A 410 -6.71 -17.27 -29.60
C TRP A 410 -6.71 -16.68 -31.03
N GLY A 411 -5.56 -16.65 -31.69
CA GLY A 411 -5.36 -15.94 -32.96
C GLY A 411 -5.24 -14.43 -32.76
N THR A 412 -5.62 -13.66 -33.80
CA THR A 412 -5.50 -12.20 -33.81
C THR A 412 -6.84 -11.50 -33.58
N VAL A 413 -6.94 -10.19 -33.80
CA VAL A 413 -8.15 -9.39 -33.52
C VAL A 413 -8.77 -8.73 -34.74
N ASP A 414 -10.10 -8.59 -34.71
CA ASP A 414 -10.84 -7.55 -35.40
C ASP A 414 -11.11 -6.45 -34.37
N ALA A 415 -10.27 -5.41 -34.36
CA ALA A 415 -10.31 -4.37 -33.33
C ALA A 415 -11.69 -3.68 -33.27
N SER A 416 -12.40 -3.57 -34.39
CA SER A 416 -13.74 -2.98 -34.46
C SER A 416 -14.77 -3.68 -33.56
N LYS A 417 -14.56 -4.98 -33.27
CA LYS A 417 -15.37 -5.77 -32.33
C LYS A 417 -14.65 -6.02 -31.00
N PHE A 418 -13.35 -6.28 -31.03
CA PHE A 418 -12.55 -6.63 -29.85
C PHE A 418 -12.46 -5.48 -28.85
N VAL A 419 -12.21 -4.26 -29.31
CA VAL A 419 -12.08 -3.06 -28.47
C VAL A 419 -13.34 -2.81 -27.62
N PRO A 420 -14.57 -2.72 -28.19
CA PRO A 420 -15.78 -2.57 -27.38
C PRO A 420 -16.12 -3.82 -26.55
N ALA A 421 -15.78 -5.04 -27.01
CA ALA A 421 -16.00 -6.26 -26.24
C ALA A 421 -15.11 -6.31 -24.98
N LEU A 422 -13.83 -5.93 -25.09
CA LEU A 422 -12.89 -5.85 -23.97
C LEU A 422 -13.30 -4.79 -22.94
N ALA A 423 -13.67 -3.59 -23.40
CA ALA A 423 -14.18 -2.52 -22.53
C ALA A 423 -15.46 -2.95 -21.77
N SER A 424 -16.38 -3.63 -22.45
CA SER A 424 -17.61 -4.19 -21.84
C SER A 424 -17.29 -5.32 -20.84
N ALA A 425 -16.32 -6.17 -21.15
CA ALA A 425 -15.87 -7.25 -20.27
C ALA A 425 -15.23 -6.72 -18.97
N ALA A 426 -14.41 -5.66 -19.07
CA ALA A 426 -13.81 -4.98 -17.92
C ALA A 426 -14.87 -4.26 -17.06
N ALA A 427 -15.81 -3.54 -17.69
CA ALA A 427 -16.93 -2.91 -16.99
C ALA A 427 -17.84 -3.92 -16.24
N ALA A 428 -17.88 -5.18 -16.68
CA ALA A 428 -18.56 -6.28 -16.01
C ALA A 428 -17.70 -6.98 -14.92
N GLY A 429 -16.53 -6.42 -14.58
CA GLY A 429 -15.67 -6.78 -13.45
C GLY A 429 -14.43 -7.61 -13.81
N ASN A 430 -13.24 -7.12 -13.47
CA ASN A 430 -11.98 -7.86 -13.61
C ASN A 430 -11.52 -8.45 -12.26
N PRO A 431 -11.50 -9.79 -12.08
CA PRO A 431 -11.04 -10.42 -10.84
C PRO A 431 -9.51 -10.46 -10.70
N MET A 432 -8.72 -10.23 -11.76
CA MET A 432 -7.25 -10.35 -11.69
C MET A 432 -6.63 -9.33 -10.73
N THR A 433 -7.14 -8.10 -10.67
CA THR A 433 -6.63 -7.06 -9.75
C THR A 433 -6.72 -7.49 -8.29
N ALA A 434 -7.81 -8.13 -7.87
CA ALA A 434 -7.95 -8.64 -6.51
C ALA A 434 -7.04 -9.85 -6.21
N LYS A 435 -6.77 -10.69 -7.22
CA LYS A 435 -5.80 -11.80 -7.12
C LYS A 435 -4.37 -11.29 -7.04
N ALA A 436 -4.01 -10.30 -7.86
CA ALA A 436 -2.70 -9.66 -7.88
C ALA A 436 -2.42 -8.95 -6.54
N GLN A 437 -3.39 -8.21 -6.00
CA GLN A 437 -3.27 -7.62 -4.65
C GLN A 437 -3.07 -8.67 -3.54
N ALA A 438 -3.55 -9.92 -3.72
CA ALA A 438 -3.27 -11.01 -2.79
C ALA A 438 -1.84 -11.54 -2.97
N ALA A 439 -1.41 -11.79 -4.21
CA ALA A 439 -0.05 -12.20 -4.53
C ALA A 439 0.99 -11.17 -4.05
N GLN A 440 0.73 -9.88 -4.23
CA GLN A 440 1.56 -8.78 -3.74
C GLN A 440 1.79 -8.90 -2.22
N ARG A 441 0.73 -9.10 -1.44
CA ARG A 441 0.83 -9.26 0.03
C ARG A 441 1.60 -10.52 0.44
N GLU A 442 1.53 -11.59 -0.35
CA GLU A 442 2.30 -12.82 -0.10
C GLU A 442 3.79 -12.61 -0.39
N LEU A 443 4.14 -11.85 -1.43
CA LEU A 443 5.52 -11.42 -1.73
C LEU A 443 6.05 -10.42 -0.68
N GLU A 444 5.19 -9.56 -0.13
CA GLU A 444 5.55 -8.54 0.88
C GLU A 444 5.64 -9.06 2.34
N ASP A 445 5.16 -10.26 2.69
CA ASP A 445 5.20 -10.81 4.06
C ASP A 445 6.23 -11.94 4.27
N THR A 446 7.37 -11.89 3.57
CA THR A 446 8.44 -12.89 3.74
C THR A 446 9.40 -12.60 4.92
N LEU A 447 9.42 -11.37 5.45
CA LEU A 447 10.26 -10.99 6.60
C LEU A 447 9.87 -11.75 7.88
N THR A 448 10.87 -12.32 8.56
CA THR A 448 10.70 -13.04 9.82
C THR A 448 11.75 -12.60 10.85
N LEU A 449 11.34 -12.53 12.11
CA LEU A 449 12.19 -12.22 13.25
C LEU A 449 12.18 -13.39 14.23
N SER A 450 13.34 -13.74 14.80
CA SER A 450 13.48 -14.78 15.83
C SER A 450 14.41 -14.30 16.96
N PRO A 451 13.90 -14.06 18.19
CA PRO A 451 12.50 -14.19 18.61
C PRO A 451 11.60 -13.12 17.96
N SER A 452 10.34 -13.46 17.70
CA SER A 452 9.43 -12.67 16.85
C SER A 452 8.79 -11.44 17.50
N THR A 453 8.87 -11.29 18.82
CA THR A 453 8.12 -10.24 19.55
C THR A 453 8.91 -9.59 20.68
N THR A 454 9.76 -10.33 21.40
CA THR A 454 10.50 -9.79 22.54
C THR A 454 11.84 -10.49 22.75
N VAL A 455 12.88 -9.68 22.96
CA VAL A 455 14.28 -10.12 23.12
C VAL A 455 14.91 -9.47 24.36
N LEU A 456 15.91 -10.14 24.95
CA LEU A 456 16.77 -9.52 25.96
C LEU A 456 17.83 -8.62 25.27
N PRO A 457 18.38 -7.60 25.93
CA PRO A 457 19.45 -6.76 25.40
C PRO A 457 20.68 -7.51 24.87
N ASN A 458 21.04 -8.65 25.47
CA ASN A 458 22.10 -9.55 24.99
C ASN A 458 21.55 -10.78 24.23
N GLY A 459 20.24 -10.88 24.05
CA GLY A 459 19.62 -11.92 23.24
C GLY A 459 19.86 -11.67 21.75
N MET A 460 20.00 -12.75 20.99
CA MET A 460 20.18 -12.68 19.55
C MET A 460 18.82 -12.42 18.87
N VAL A 461 18.76 -11.38 18.03
CA VAL A 461 17.69 -11.15 17.05
C VAL A 461 18.22 -11.66 15.72
N ASN A 462 17.56 -12.69 15.18
CA ASN A 462 17.78 -13.17 13.83
C ASN A 462 16.69 -12.59 12.93
N ILE A 463 17.11 -12.03 11.80
CA ILE A 463 16.28 -11.53 10.71
C ILE A 463 16.48 -12.49 9.55
N THR A 464 15.39 -13.02 8.99
CA THR A 464 15.40 -13.89 7.81
C THR A 464 14.29 -13.48 6.85
N SER A 465 14.54 -13.56 5.55
CA SER A 465 13.51 -13.33 4.52
C SER A 465 13.94 -13.98 3.19
N THR A 466 13.00 -14.09 2.25
CA THR A 466 13.08 -14.86 1.01
C THR A 466 12.42 -14.12 -0.16
N GLY A 467 12.73 -14.51 -1.40
CA GLY A 467 12.11 -13.94 -2.61
C GLY A 467 12.84 -12.72 -3.17
N PHE A 468 14.09 -12.50 -2.77
CA PHE A 468 14.95 -11.48 -3.36
C PHE A 468 15.62 -11.99 -4.62
N LEU A 469 16.01 -11.09 -5.51
CA LEU A 469 16.84 -11.42 -6.65
C LEU A 469 18.17 -12.02 -6.13
N PRO A 470 18.55 -13.25 -6.54
CA PRO A 470 19.74 -13.91 -6.01
C PRO A 470 21.01 -13.10 -6.24
N ASP A 471 21.97 -13.16 -5.31
CA ASP A 471 23.24 -12.41 -5.36
C ASP A 471 23.13 -10.87 -5.37
N HIS A 472 21.92 -10.28 -5.30
CA HIS A 472 21.71 -8.83 -5.17
C HIS A 472 21.71 -8.30 -3.72
N PRO A 473 21.94 -6.98 -3.51
CA PRO A 473 22.00 -6.37 -2.19
C PRO A 473 20.63 -6.08 -1.56
N VAL A 474 20.39 -6.65 -0.37
CA VAL A 474 19.28 -6.31 0.53
C VAL A 474 19.74 -5.30 1.57
N LYS A 475 19.07 -4.15 1.66
CA LYS A 475 19.38 -3.06 2.61
C LYS A 475 18.53 -3.22 3.86
N LEU A 476 19.16 -3.25 5.03
CA LEU A 476 18.49 -3.34 6.33
C LEU A 476 18.58 -2.01 7.07
N THR A 477 17.48 -1.60 7.70
CA THR A 477 17.41 -0.45 8.61
C THR A 477 16.79 -0.85 9.96
N LEU A 478 17.12 -0.06 10.98
CA LEU A 478 16.72 -0.23 12.37
C LEU A 478 16.28 1.14 12.90
N ASP A 479 15.00 1.28 13.22
CA ASP A 479 14.34 2.55 13.54
C ASP A 479 14.60 3.65 12.48
N GLY A 480 14.64 3.26 11.20
CA GLY A 480 14.94 4.13 10.06
C GLY A 480 16.43 4.44 9.83
N ASN A 481 17.33 3.97 10.70
CA ASN A 481 18.78 4.15 10.54
C ASN A 481 19.40 2.94 9.81
N PRO A 482 20.39 3.12 8.91
CA PRO A 482 21.08 2.01 8.26
C PRO A 482 21.70 1.01 9.26
N LEU A 483 21.36 -0.27 9.13
CA LEU A 483 21.83 -1.35 10.00
C LEU A 483 22.95 -2.18 9.35
N ALA A 484 22.73 -2.59 8.09
CA ALA A 484 23.61 -3.41 7.27
C ALA A 484 23.12 -3.41 5.82
N THR A 485 23.99 -3.80 4.88
CA THR A 485 23.59 -4.36 3.59
C THR A 485 24.09 -5.80 3.57
N VAL A 486 23.25 -6.75 3.17
CA VAL A 486 23.60 -8.17 2.98
C VAL A 486 23.31 -8.56 1.55
N THR A 487 24.03 -9.54 1.03
CA THR A 487 23.75 -10.12 -0.28
C THR A 487 22.77 -11.28 -0.12
N ALA A 488 21.74 -11.36 -0.98
CA ALA A 488 20.87 -12.52 -1.05
C ALA A 488 21.66 -13.74 -1.55
N ASP A 489 21.36 -14.93 -1.02
CA ASP A 489 21.98 -16.17 -1.48
C ASP A 489 21.49 -16.59 -2.87
N THR A 490 22.07 -17.65 -3.41
CA THR A 490 21.73 -18.19 -4.75
C THR A 490 20.29 -18.71 -4.86
N SER A 491 19.51 -18.72 -3.78
CA SER A 491 18.09 -19.07 -3.74
C SER A 491 17.18 -17.88 -3.40
N GLY A 492 17.73 -16.65 -3.36
CA GLY A 492 16.97 -15.43 -3.06
C GLY A 492 16.66 -15.23 -1.59
N ASN A 493 17.38 -15.87 -0.66
CA ASN A 493 17.18 -15.72 0.78
C ASN A 493 18.28 -14.87 1.41
N PHE A 494 18.02 -14.26 2.56
CA PHE A 494 19.10 -13.75 3.42
C PHE A 494 18.87 -14.09 4.89
N SER A 495 19.97 -14.04 5.67
CA SER A 495 19.91 -14.00 7.13
C SER A 495 20.84 -12.93 7.69
N TYR A 496 20.41 -12.25 8.76
CA TYR A 496 21.24 -11.31 9.51
C TYR A 496 20.97 -11.47 11.01
N ALA A 497 22.01 -11.46 11.83
CA ALA A 497 21.88 -11.60 13.28
C ALA A 497 22.59 -10.45 14.02
N PHE A 498 21.96 -9.93 15.07
CA PHE A 498 22.55 -8.95 15.98
C PHE A 498 22.06 -9.14 17.41
N THR A 499 22.72 -8.49 18.37
CA THR A 499 22.17 -8.30 19.72
C THR A 499 21.80 -6.83 19.92
N PRO A 500 20.69 -6.50 20.61
CA PRO A 500 20.29 -5.11 20.84
C PRO A 500 21.41 -4.24 21.45
N ASN A 501 22.10 -4.75 22.48
CA ASN A 501 23.26 -4.08 23.08
C ASN A 501 24.42 -3.90 22.09
N GLY A 502 24.67 -4.89 21.22
CA GLY A 502 25.66 -4.78 20.15
C GLY A 502 25.35 -3.71 19.09
N LYS A 503 24.11 -3.19 19.08
CA LYS A 503 23.67 -2.07 18.25
C LYS A 503 23.25 -0.83 19.07
N GLY A 504 23.48 -0.83 20.38
CA GLY A 504 23.18 0.30 21.27
C GLY A 504 21.69 0.58 21.49
N LEU A 505 20.81 -0.39 21.28
CA LEU A 505 19.36 -0.22 21.47
C LEU A 505 18.98 -0.10 22.95
N ALA A 506 18.03 0.80 23.23
CA ALA A 506 17.41 0.94 24.54
C ALA A 506 16.39 -0.18 24.82
N ALA A 507 15.78 -0.18 26.01
CA ALA A 507 14.57 -0.97 26.25
C ALA A 507 13.36 -0.25 25.63
N GLY A 508 12.50 -0.98 24.92
CA GLY A 508 11.37 -0.41 24.18
C GLY A 508 11.03 -1.17 22.91
N ARG A 509 10.09 -0.62 22.11
CA ARG A 509 9.72 -1.11 20.78
C ARG A 509 10.70 -0.56 19.75
N HIS A 510 11.21 -1.45 18.90
CA HIS A 510 12.12 -1.16 17.80
C HIS A 510 11.57 -1.78 16.52
N THR A 511 11.85 -1.16 15.38
CA THR A 511 11.39 -1.60 14.06
C THR A 511 12.58 -1.97 13.19
N VAL A 512 12.64 -3.22 12.72
CA VAL A 512 13.48 -3.61 11.58
C VAL A 512 12.69 -3.34 10.31
N ALA A 513 13.30 -2.70 9.33
CA ALA A 513 12.79 -2.66 7.96
C ALA A 513 13.86 -3.14 6.97
N VAL A 514 13.43 -3.84 5.93
CA VAL A 514 14.31 -4.36 4.88
C VAL A 514 13.78 -3.87 3.53
N THR A 515 14.70 -3.43 2.68
CA THR A 515 14.38 -2.86 1.37
C THR A 515 15.34 -3.43 0.34
N SER A 516 14.81 -4.05 -0.69
CA SER A 516 15.59 -4.54 -1.83
C SER A 516 14.76 -4.37 -3.09
N MET A 517 15.16 -3.40 -3.91
CA MET A 517 14.44 -2.89 -5.08
C MET A 517 12.94 -2.62 -4.84
N LEU A 518 12.15 -3.70 -4.85
CA LEU A 518 10.71 -3.79 -5.02
C LEU A 518 10.01 -4.26 -3.72
N LEU A 519 10.72 -4.99 -2.84
CA LEU A 519 10.21 -5.43 -1.55
C LEU A 519 10.62 -4.45 -0.44
N ASN A 520 9.64 -3.82 0.22
CA ASN A 520 9.83 -3.03 1.44
C ASN A 520 9.00 -3.63 2.59
N GLN A 521 9.65 -4.34 3.50
CA GLN A 521 8.99 -5.10 4.55
C GLN A 521 9.49 -4.62 5.91
N SER A 522 8.62 -4.55 6.93
CA SER A 522 9.04 -4.16 8.28
C SER A 522 8.36 -4.99 9.36
N LYS A 523 9.09 -5.31 10.44
CA LYS A 523 8.56 -5.98 11.63
C LYS A 523 9.13 -5.38 12.90
N ASP A 524 8.26 -5.26 13.89
CA ASP A 524 8.60 -4.75 15.21
C ASP A 524 9.07 -5.85 16.15
N PHE A 525 9.92 -5.48 17.09
CA PHE A 525 10.28 -6.30 18.24
C PHE A 525 10.46 -5.42 19.47
N THR A 526 10.38 -6.02 20.66
CA THR A 526 10.58 -5.30 21.93
C THR A 526 11.86 -5.75 22.63
N VAL A 527 12.72 -4.81 23.00
CA VAL A 527 13.89 -5.05 23.84
C VAL A 527 13.47 -4.88 25.31
N LYS A 528 13.68 -5.92 26.14
CA LYS A 528 13.40 -5.84 27.58
C LYS A 528 14.45 -5.01 28.33
N SER A 529 14.07 -4.42 29.46
CA SER A 529 15.06 -3.93 30.44
C SER A 529 15.80 -5.10 31.10
N THR A 530 17.09 -4.92 31.44
CA THR A 530 17.91 -5.86 32.23
C THR A 530 18.36 -5.25 33.55
N GLY A 531 17.48 -4.51 34.22
CA GLY A 531 17.62 -4.37 35.66
C GLY A 531 17.65 -5.74 36.35
N PRO A 532 18.33 -5.86 37.50
CA PRO A 532 18.09 -7.00 38.39
C PRO A 532 16.61 -7.01 38.82
N ASP A 533 16.15 -8.13 39.35
CA ASP A 533 14.78 -8.28 39.86
C ASP A 533 14.33 -7.09 40.71
N ALA A 534 13.04 -6.75 40.59
CA ALA A 534 12.43 -5.54 41.16
C ALA A 534 12.95 -5.23 42.59
N PRO A 535 13.27 -3.97 42.88
CA PRO A 535 14.18 -3.59 43.97
C PRO A 535 13.66 -4.11 45.31
N GLY A 536 14.55 -4.66 46.15
CA GLY A 536 14.17 -5.34 47.40
C GLY A 536 13.09 -4.59 48.19
N ALA A 537 12.07 -5.34 48.64
CA ALA A 537 10.83 -4.79 49.19
C ALA A 537 11.09 -3.70 50.24
N PRO A 538 10.44 -2.52 50.12
CA PRO A 538 10.61 -1.45 51.09
C PRO A 538 10.07 -1.89 52.45
N VAL A 539 10.52 -1.24 53.51
CA VAL A 539 10.04 -1.48 54.89
C VAL A 539 9.48 -0.19 55.44
N ILE A 540 8.27 -0.22 56.00
CA ILE A 540 7.75 0.87 56.82
C ILE A 540 8.25 0.64 58.26
N SER A 541 8.97 1.60 58.82
CA SER A 541 9.60 1.50 60.15
C SER A 541 8.92 2.38 61.21
N SER A 542 8.20 3.41 60.79
CA SER A 542 7.30 4.20 61.65
C SER A 542 6.14 4.73 60.80
N PRO A 543 4.90 4.78 61.33
CA PRO A 543 4.45 4.13 62.56
C PRO A 543 4.64 2.60 62.51
N GLY A 544 4.84 1.97 63.66
CA GLY A 544 4.76 0.51 63.79
C GLY A 544 3.32 0.04 63.99
N ASP A 545 3.12 -1.28 64.03
CA ASP A 545 1.80 -1.87 64.30
C ASP A 545 1.21 -1.38 65.64
N GLY A 546 -0.01 -0.83 65.61
CA GLY A 546 -0.70 -0.37 66.82
C GLY A 546 -1.50 0.93 66.65
N THR A 547 -1.83 1.57 67.77
CA THR A 547 -2.71 2.76 67.82
C THR A 547 -1.90 4.06 67.79
N ILE A 548 -2.23 4.95 66.84
CA ILE A 548 -1.63 6.28 66.74
C ILE A 548 -2.60 7.29 67.38
N SER A 549 -2.16 7.91 68.47
CA SER A 549 -2.96 8.89 69.22
C SER A 549 -2.47 10.31 68.96
N GLY A 550 -3.29 11.14 68.30
CA GLY A 550 -3.11 12.60 68.30
C GLY A 550 -2.80 13.30 66.97
N GLY A 551 -2.86 12.63 65.82
CA GLY A 551 -2.63 13.27 64.51
C GLY A 551 -3.36 12.58 63.37
N LYS A 552 -3.94 13.37 62.46
CA LYS A 552 -4.65 12.88 61.27
C LYS A 552 -3.71 12.50 60.12
N THR A 553 -2.52 13.09 60.09
CA THR A 553 -1.49 12.92 59.07
C THR A 553 -0.18 12.48 59.72
N PRO A 554 -0.10 11.25 60.29
CA PRO A 554 1.13 10.76 60.91
C PRO A 554 2.25 10.68 59.87
N ALA A 555 3.46 11.11 60.21
CA ALA A 555 4.62 10.93 59.34
C ALA A 555 4.93 9.43 59.21
N ILE A 556 4.98 8.94 57.96
CA ILE A 556 5.28 7.55 57.61
C ILE A 556 6.72 7.53 57.10
N SER A 557 7.59 6.77 57.76
CA SER A 557 8.99 6.62 57.38
C SER A 557 9.42 5.16 57.29
N GLY A 558 10.50 4.93 56.55
CA GLY A 558 10.93 3.59 56.22
C GLY A 558 12.31 3.53 55.58
N THR A 559 12.65 2.35 55.07
CA THR A 559 13.83 2.11 54.23
C THR A 559 13.44 1.56 52.87
N GLY A 560 14.30 1.78 51.88
CA GLY A 560 14.10 1.39 50.49
C GLY A 560 15.39 1.44 49.66
N ALA A 561 15.28 1.18 48.36
CA ALA A 561 16.37 1.30 47.41
C ALA A 561 16.60 2.80 47.07
N PRO A 562 17.82 3.35 47.28
CA PRO A 562 18.11 4.75 47.01
C PRO A 562 17.68 5.23 45.61
N GLY A 563 16.99 6.37 45.54
CA GLY A 563 16.47 6.95 44.29
C GLY A 563 15.16 6.33 43.77
N ALA A 564 14.67 5.24 44.35
CA ALA A 564 13.36 4.69 43.97
C ALA A 564 12.20 5.56 44.46
N THR A 565 11.04 5.46 43.79
CA THR A 565 9.81 6.16 44.20
C THR A 565 9.00 5.26 45.12
N ILE A 566 8.71 5.73 46.33
CA ILE A 566 7.78 5.10 47.26
C ILE A 566 6.38 5.69 47.06
N LYS A 567 5.39 4.81 46.88
CA LYS A 567 3.96 5.10 46.94
C LYS A 567 3.37 4.31 48.10
N VAL A 568 3.03 4.98 49.20
CA VAL A 568 2.29 4.34 50.30
C VAL A 568 0.81 4.28 49.93
N THR A 569 0.20 3.11 50.05
CA THR A 569 -1.23 2.86 49.86
C THR A 569 -1.88 2.34 51.14
N ASP A 570 -3.19 2.57 51.28
CA ASP A 570 -4.01 1.97 52.33
C ASP A 570 -4.70 0.67 51.84
N GLU A 571 -5.56 0.07 52.68
CA GLU A 571 -6.31 -1.16 52.38
C GLU A 571 -7.26 -1.05 51.18
N THR A 572 -7.57 0.17 50.73
CA THR A 572 -8.37 0.43 49.52
C THR A 572 -7.52 0.58 48.26
N GLY A 573 -6.18 0.53 48.39
CA GLY A 573 -5.22 0.80 47.31
C GLY A 573 -5.04 2.29 47.00
N ARG A 574 -5.69 3.19 47.76
CA ARG A 574 -5.60 4.64 47.59
C ARG A 574 -4.22 5.13 48.03
N THR A 575 -3.62 6.01 47.23
CA THR A 575 -2.36 6.68 47.58
C THR A 575 -2.52 7.53 48.83
N VAL A 576 -1.78 7.18 49.89
CA VAL A 576 -1.69 7.94 51.14
C VAL A 576 -0.67 9.06 50.99
N CYS A 577 0.54 8.73 50.57
CA CYS A 577 1.58 9.69 50.17
C CYS A 577 2.60 9.07 49.22
N THR A 578 3.38 9.94 48.57
CA THR A 578 4.47 9.57 47.66
C THR A 578 5.74 10.31 48.05
N THR A 579 6.90 9.65 47.93
CA THR A 579 8.21 10.24 48.19
C THR A 579 9.30 9.51 47.41
N THR A 580 10.53 9.99 47.46
CA THR A 580 11.70 9.35 46.85
C THR A 580 12.66 8.94 47.96
N VAL A 581 13.24 7.73 47.85
CA VAL A 581 14.23 7.24 48.82
C VAL A 581 15.52 8.06 48.70
N THR A 582 16.03 8.56 49.82
CA THR A 582 17.28 9.34 49.86
C THR A 582 18.51 8.45 49.63
N THR A 583 19.67 9.06 49.40
CA THR A 583 20.93 8.37 49.07
C THR A 583 21.44 7.45 50.19
N ASP A 584 20.97 7.63 51.42
CA ASP A 584 21.26 6.77 52.59
C ASP A 584 20.26 5.60 52.74
N GLY A 585 19.30 5.45 51.82
CA GLY A 585 18.31 4.37 51.83
C GLY A 585 17.11 4.62 52.74
N SER A 586 17.00 5.79 53.37
CA SER A 586 15.83 6.18 54.16
C SER A 586 14.75 6.86 53.32
N TRP A 587 13.51 6.90 53.82
CA TRP A 587 12.45 7.71 53.23
C TRP A 587 11.45 8.17 54.29
N THR A 588 10.78 9.28 54.01
CA THR A 588 9.65 9.78 54.81
C THR A 588 8.61 10.43 53.91
N CYS A 589 7.33 10.20 54.19
CA CYS A 589 6.21 10.91 53.58
C CYS A 589 5.10 11.17 54.62
N THR A 590 4.49 12.34 54.51
CA THR A 590 3.31 12.71 55.30
C THR A 590 2.07 12.49 54.43
N PRO A 591 1.00 11.86 54.94
CA PRO A 591 -0.26 11.69 54.20
C PRO A 591 -0.74 13.00 53.56
N ASN A 592 -1.04 12.95 52.26
CA ASN A 592 -1.55 14.10 51.50
C ASN A 592 -3.00 14.46 51.86
N THR A 593 -3.64 13.67 52.72
CA THR A 593 -5.01 13.84 53.21
C THR A 593 -5.11 13.15 54.57
N ASP A 594 -5.98 13.68 55.45
CA ASP A 594 -6.32 13.08 56.74
C ASP A 594 -6.65 11.58 56.59
N LEU A 595 -5.97 10.71 57.35
CA LEU A 595 -6.39 9.33 57.53
C LEU A 595 -7.64 9.30 58.42
N ALA A 596 -8.66 8.58 57.95
CA ALA A 596 -9.97 8.49 58.60
C ALA A 596 -9.90 7.78 59.97
N PRO A 597 -10.92 7.89 60.84
CA PRO A 597 -11.04 7.02 62.01
C PRO A 597 -11.09 5.55 61.60
N GLY A 598 -10.37 4.66 62.29
CA GLY A 598 -10.43 3.21 62.05
C GLY A 598 -9.06 2.53 61.99
N SER A 599 -9.06 1.24 61.68
CA SER A 599 -7.84 0.48 61.39
C SER A 599 -7.53 0.57 59.91
N HIS A 600 -6.33 1.07 59.57
CA HIS A 600 -5.80 1.14 58.22
C HIS A 600 -4.70 0.10 58.04
N THR A 601 -4.57 -0.45 56.85
CA THR A 601 -3.48 -1.35 56.47
C THR A 601 -2.56 -0.62 55.49
N LEU A 602 -1.41 -0.15 55.96
CA LEU A 602 -0.48 0.60 55.12
C LEU A 602 0.50 -0.32 54.41
N THR A 603 0.69 -0.06 53.12
CA THR A 603 1.58 -0.83 52.24
C THR A 603 2.43 0.13 51.43
N ALA A 604 3.75 0.01 51.48
CA ALA A 604 4.66 0.79 50.65
C ALA A 604 4.95 0.03 49.35
N ASN A 605 4.53 0.57 48.21
CA ASN A 605 4.99 0.12 46.90
C ASN A 605 6.22 0.93 46.49
N GLN A 606 7.32 0.26 46.18
CA GLN A 606 8.52 0.88 45.66
C GLN A 606 8.66 0.59 44.18
N THR A 607 8.75 1.63 43.35
CA THR A 607 8.93 1.51 41.90
C THR A 607 10.24 2.18 41.48
N ASP A 608 11.00 1.47 40.65
CA ASP A 608 12.13 2.00 39.89
C ASP A 608 11.96 1.67 38.39
N GLY A 609 12.99 1.91 37.57
CA GLY A 609 12.97 1.57 36.14
C GLY A 609 13.03 0.05 35.83
N ASN A 610 13.03 -0.81 36.85
CA ASN A 610 13.22 -2.25 36.76
C ASN A 610 12.00 -3.03 37.27
N GLY A 611 11.15 -2.43 38.11
CA GLY A 611 9.85 -3.00 38.48
C GLY A 611 9.21 -2.34 39.70
N THR A 612 8.17 -2.99 40.24
CA THR A 612 7.55 -2.59 41.51
C THR A 612 7.62 -3.73 42.52
N THR A 613 8.07 -3.45 43.74
CA THR A 613 7.92 -4.33 44.90
C THR A 613 7.06 -3.69 45.97
N THR A 614 6.68 -4.49 46.96
CA THR A 614 5.65 -4.15 47.93
C THR A 614 6.13 -4.57 49.32
N SER A 615 6.03 -3.68 50.31
CA SER A 615 6.34 -4.01 51.70
C SER A 615 5.39 -5.08 52.25
N PRO A 616 5.76 -5.76 53.35
CA PRO A 616 4.77 -6.28 54.27
C PRO A 616 3.78 -5.18 54.66
N THR A 617 2.52 -5.57 54.85
CA THR A 617 1.46 -4.70 55.38
C THR A 617 1.71 -4.39 56.85
N ILE A 618 1.56 -3.13 57.27
CA ILE A 618 1.48 -2.75 58.69
C ILE A 618 0.04 -2.34 59.06
N GLY A 619 -0.39 -2.67 60.28
CA GLY A 619 -1.72 -2.34 60.79
C GLY A 619 -1.69 -1.15 61.74
N VAL A 620 -2.27 -0.01 61.32
CA VAL A 620 -2.30 1.23 62.13
C VAL A 620 -3.73 1.63 62.48
N THR A 621 -4.02 1.79 63.76
CA THR A 621 -5.34 2.24 64.22
C THR A 621 -5.31 3.75 64.50
N ILE A 622 -6.07 4.51 63.71
CA ILE A 622 -6.32 5.94 63.89
C ILE A 622 -7.57 6.09 64.76
N ALA A 623 -7.40 6.48 66.02
CA ALA A 623 -8.50 6.49 66.98
C ALA A 623 -9.32 7.81 66.95
N TYR A 624 -10.50 7.76 66.32
CA TYR A 624 -11.64 8.65 66.62
C TYR A 624 -12.93 7.80 66.75
N GLY A 625 -14.07 8.38 67.14
CA GLY A 625 -15.31 7.65 67.45
C GLY A 625 -15.86 6.74 66.33
N SER A 626 -16.42 5.58 66.73
CA SER A 626 -16.82 4.37 65.96
C SER A 626 -18.00 4.55 64.95
N THR A 627 -18.36 3.66 63.98
CA THR A 627 -18.42 2.16 63.91
C THR A 627 -18.24 1.53 62.49
N THR A 628 -18.18 0.18 62.37
CA THR A 628 -17.83 -0.75 61.24
C THR A 628 -18.89 -0.98 60.10
N GLU A 629 -18.81 -1.88 59.07
CA GLU A 629 -18.09 -3.19 58.83
C GLU A 629 -17.86 -3.62 57.33
N ASN A 630 -17.50 -4.89 57.03
CA ASN A 630 -16.89 -5.43 55.77
C ASN A 630 -17.61 -6.63 55.07
N ILE A 631 -17.24 -6.98 53.80
CA ILE A 631 -17.04 -8.36 53.22
C ILE A 631 -16.58 -8.35 51.71
N THR A 632 -15.92 -9.43 51.23
CA THR A 632 -15.13 -9.56 49.96
C THR A 632 -15.64 -10.58 48.91
N THR A 633 -15.15 -10.52 47.64
CA THR A 633 -15.21 -11.62 46.62
C THR A 633 -14.28 -11.38 45.38
N THR A 634 -14.04 -12.39 44.50
CA THR A 634 -13.15 -12.33 43.31
C THR A 634 -13.67 -13.18 42.12
N VAL A 635 -13.59 -12.69 40.86
CA VAL A 635 -13.97 -13.42 39.61
C VAL A 635 -13.04 -13.07 38.42
N THR A 636 -13.11 -13.83 37.31
CA THR A 636 -11.95 -14.45 36.64
C THR A 636 -11.74 -14.19 35.13
N GLN A 637 -12.41 -13.24 34.49
CA GLN A 637 -12.04 -12.72 33.14
C GLN A 637 -12.45 -11.23 32.98
N GLN A 638 -11.50 -10.34 32.70
CA GLN A 638 -11.80 -8.92 32.50
C GLN A 638 -12.18 -8.62 31.05
N GLY A 639 -13.46 -8.30 30.83
CA GLY A 639 -13.82 -7.28 29.85
C GLY A 639 -13.44 -5.88 30.37
N GLY A 640 -13.57 -4.86 29.53
CA GLY A 640 -13.21 -3.47 29.87
C GLY A 640 -14.43 -2.58 30.10
N LEU A 641 -14.24 -1.53 30.93
CA LEU A 641 -15.08 -0.34 30.97
C LEU A 641 -14.34 0.78 30.23
N THR A 642 -14.96 1.36 29.21
CA THR A 642 -14.42 2.53 28.49
C THR A 642 -15.36 3.72 28.59
N ILE A 643 -14.78 4.92 28.56
CA ILE A 643 -15.50 6.19 28.56
C ILE A 643 -14.88 7.12 27.51
N SER A 644 -15.72 7.80 26.73
CA SER A 644 -15.31 8.84 25.78
C SER A 644 -16.30 10.01 25.79
N VAL A 645 -15.84 11.20 25.41
CA VAL A 645 -16.71 12.36 25.15
C VAL A 645 -16.91 12.46 23.65
N ASP A 646 -18.16 12.48 23.21
CA ASP A 646 -18.52 12.45 21.81
C ASP A 646 -18.31 13.85 21.21
N ASN A 647 -17.37 13.96 20.27
CA ASN A 647 -16.88 15.23 19.71
C ASN A 647 -16.35 16.19 20.79
N ALA A 648 -15.04 16.18 21.04
CA ALA A 648 -14.37 16.95 22.11
C ALA A 648 -14.29 18.48 21.88
N ALA A 649 -15.26 19.07 21.18
CA ALA A 649 -15.39 20.52 21.00
C ALA A 649 -15.71 21.24 22.33
N ALA A 650 -15.24 22.47 22.48
CA ALA A 650 -15.42 23.24 23.72
C ALA A 650 -16.89 23.66 23.95
N VAL A 651 -17.43 23.29 25.11
CA VAL A 651 -18.78 23.71 25.56
C VAL A 651 -18.76 25.20 25.87
N THR A 652 -19.53 25.99 25.12
CA THR A 652 -19.63 27.45 25.30
C THR A 652 -21.01 27.80 25.87
N LEU A 653 -21.03 28.37 27.08
CA LEU A 653 -22.26 28.83 27.73
C LEU A 653 -22.71 30.20 27.16
N PRO A 654 -24.03 30.46 27.06
CA PRO A 654 -24.57 31.77 26.66
C PRO A 654 -24.15 32.92 27.60
N THR A 655 -24.31 34.16 27.14
CA THR A 655 -24.07 35.36 27.95
C THR A 655 -24.89 35.34 29.26
N PRO A 656 -24.25 35.46 30.44
CA PRO A 656 -24.96 35.44 31.72
C PRO A 656 -25.95 36.60 31.92
N VAL A 657 -27.08 36.31 32.56
CA VAL A 657 -28.18 37.25 32.87
C VAL A 657 -28.28 37.46 34.37
N LEU A 658 -28.59 38.68 34.82
CA LEU A 658 -28.71 39.02 36.25
C LEU A 658 -29.87 38.27 36.92
N THR A 659 -29.62 37.71 38.11
CA THR A 659 -30.64 37.07 38.95
C THR A 659 -31.64 38.08 39.50
N GLY A 660 -32.86 37.63 39.81
CA GLY A 660 -33.95 38.51 40.26
C GLY A 660 -33.72 39.24 41.58
N ASP A 661 -32.74 38.81 42.39
CA ASP A 661 -32.29 39.46 43.62
C ASP A 661 -31.05 40.37 43.42
N ALA A 662 -30.55 40.47 42.18
CA ALA A 662 -29.35 41.20 41.78
C ALA A 662 -28.04 40.79 42.52
N THR A 663 -27.98 39.59 43.11
CA THR A 663 -26.78 39.10 43.79
C THR A 663 -25.76 38.43 42.85
N ALA A 664 -26.21 37.90 41.71
CA ALA A 664 -25.36 37.18 40.77
C ALA A 664 -25.83 37.27 39.30
N LEU A 665 -24.97 36.86 38.39
CA LEU A 665 -25.27 36.57 36.99
C LEU A 665 -25.38 35.04 36.81
N THR A 666 -26.33 34.56 36.02
CA THR A 666 -26.52 33.13 35.75
C THR A 666 -26.56 32.79 34.26
N THR A 667 -26.03 31.62 33.89
CA THR A 667 -26.08 31.05 32.53
C THR A 667 -26.16 29.52 32.59
N SER A 668 -26.70 28.89 31.54
CA SER A 668 -26.88 27.44 31.45
C SER A 668 -26.68 26.90 30.03
N GLY A 669 -26.26 25.63 29.94
CA GLY A 669 -25.99 24.95 28.67
C GLY A 669 -25.56 23.50 28.89
N ASP A 670 -25.74 22.64 27.89
CA ASP A 670 -25.42 21.21 28.00
C ASP A 670 -23.94 20.90 27.76
N ILE A 671 -23.41 19.87 28.42
CA ILE A 671 -22.16 19.22 28.00
C ILE A 671 -22.37 18.35 26.77
N ASN A 672 -21.30 18.09 26.02
CA ASN A 672 -21.31 17.10 24.95
C ASN A 672 -21.63 15.70 25.53
N PRO A 673 -22.31 14.82 24.76
CA PRO A 673 -22.59 13.46 25.20
C PRO A 673 -21.34 12.69 25.62
N VAL A 674 -21.52 11.79 26.59
CA VAL A 674 -20.46 10.94 27.13
C VAL A 674 -20.87 9.49 26.89
N THR A 675 -20.14 8.81 26.01
CA THR A 675 -20.30 7.37 25.77
C THR A 675 -19.62 6.58 26.87
N VAL A 676 -20.34 5.63 27.48
CA VAL A 676 -19.81 4.65 28.43
C VAL A 676 -20.11 3.26 27.91
N THR A 677 -19.09 2.42 27.71
CA THR A 677 -19.25 1.02 27.26
C THR A 677 -18.67 0.07 28.29
N ASP A 678 -19.51 -0.80 28.85
CA ASP A 678 -19.08 -1.86 29.77
C ASP A 678 -19.22 -3.24 29.13
N THR A 679 -18.09 -3.93 28.99
CA THR A 679 -17.98 -5.31 28.49
C THR A 679 -17.55 -6.30 29.57
N ARG A 680 -17.43 -5.85 30.84
CA ARG A 680 -17.01 -6.72 31.96
C ARG A 680 -18.00 -7.87 32.13
N THR A 681 -17.51 -9.09 31.97
CA THR A 681 -18.34 -10.31 32.04
C THR A 681 -19.04 -10.51 33.40
N HIS A 682 -18.60 -9.80 34.44
CA HIS A 682 -19.15 -9.85 35.80
C HIS A 682 -20.16 -8.71 36.09
N SER A 683 -20.32 -7.75 35.17
CA SER A 683 -21.16 -6.56 35.29
C SER A 683 -21.15 -5.90 36.68
N PRO A 684 -19.98 -5.44 37.19
CA PRO A 684 -19.82 -5.01 38.58
C PRO A 684 -20.46 -3.65 38.90
N GLY A 685 -21.21 -3.06 37.96
CA GLY A 685 -21.64 -1.67 38.03
C GLY A 685 -20.55 -0.69 37.59
N TRP A 686 -20.94 0.52 37.24
CA TRP A 686 -20.01 1.63 37.00
C TRP A 686 -20.60 2.94 37.51
N ASN A 687 -19.73 3.90 37.81
CA ASN A 687 -20.10 5.25 38.21
C ASN A 687 -19.24 6.27 37.45
N VAL A 688 -19.90 7.18 36.73
CA VAL A 688 -19.23 8.34 36.12
C VAL A 688 -19.41 9.55 37.03
N VAL A 689 -18.30 10.19 37.34
CA VAL A 689 -18.21 11.41 38.14
C VAL A 689 -17.52 12.52 37.35
N GLY A 690 -17.78 13.77 37.71
CA GLY A 690 -17.12 14.93 37.11
C GLY A 690 -16.74 15.99 38.14
N GLN A 691 -15.62 16.67 37.88
CA GLN A 691 -15.15 17.84 38.63
C GLN A 691 -14.53 18.87 37.68
N VAL A 692 -14.48 20.12 38.13
CA VAL A 692 -14.02 21.28 37.35
C VAL A 692 -13.12 22.13 38.24
N ALA A 693 -11.98 22.59 37.71
CA ALA A 693 -11.13 23.58 38.39
C ALA A 693 -11.74 24.98 38.31
N ASP A 694 -11.30 25.91 39.17
CA ASP A 694 -11.75 27.31 39.09
C ASP A 694 -11.55 27.88 37.69
N PHE A 695 -12.56 28.59 37.18
CA PHE A 695 -12.46 29.25 35.89
C PHE A 695 -11.48 30.40 35.98
N THR A 696 -10.61 30.53 34.99
CA THR A 696 -9.60 31.60 34.90
C THR A 696 -9.87 32.46 33.67
N SER A 697 -9.68 33.77 33.80
CA SER A 697 -9.66 34.69 32.66
C SER A 697 -8.24 34.90 32.13
N THR A 698 -8.11 35.44 30.92
CA THR A 698 -6.82 35.85 30.33
C THR A 698 -6.05 36.87 31.18
N ASN A 699 -6.73 37.55 32.11
CA ASN A 699 -6.17 38.56 32.99
C ASN A 699 -5.90 38.05 34.42
N GLY A 700 -6.11 36.75 34.67
CA GLY A 700 -5.88 36.12 35.97
C GLY A 700 -7.00 36.28 37.01
N ASP A 701 -8.15 36.84 36.62
CA ASP A 701 -9.35 36.84 37.46
C ASP A 701 -9.99 35.45 37.49
N THR A 702 -10.68 35.09 38.58
CA THR A 702 -11.29 33.75 38.73
C THR A 702 -12.78 33.76 39.02
N ILE A 703 -13.45 32.65 38.67
CA ILE A 703 -14.78 32.28 39.17
C ILE A 703 -14.63 30.89 39.81
N ALA A 704 -14.94 30.80 41.11
CA ALA A 704 -14.79 29.55 41.85
C ALA A 704 -15.70 28.45 41.28
N ALA A 705 -15.16 27.24 41.07
CA ALA A 705 -15.92 26.10 40.55
C ALA A 705 -17.01 25.60 41.52
N THR A 706 -17.00 26.06 42.77
CA THR A 706 -18.12 25.90 43.72
C THR A 706 -19.41 26.53 43.21
N ASN A 707 -19.31 27.52 42.31
CA ASN A 707 -20.46 28.21 41.72
C ASN A 707 -20.91 27.60 40.40
N LEU A 708 -20.29 26.50 39.95
CA LEU A 708 -20.79 25.68 38.86
C LEU A 708 -21.58 24.52 39.45
N GLY A 709 -22.81 24.33 38.97
CA GLY A 709 -23.67 23.20 39.27
C GLY A 709 -24.08 22.48 37.99
N TRP A 710 -24.74 21.33 38.12
CA TRP A 710 -25.26 20.58 36.98
C TRP A 710 -26.54 19.79 37.29
N THR A 711 -27.30 19.48 36.25
CA THR A 711 -28.42 18.53 36.28
C THR A 711 -28.09 17.36 35.35
N PRO A 712 -27.68 16.21 35.89
CA PRO A 712 -27.38 15.03 35.08
C PRO A 712 -28.59 14.42 34.37
N LYS A 713 -28.35 13.77 33.24
CA LYS A 713 -29.35 13.09 32.41
C LYS A 713 -28.76 11.87 31.69
N VAL A 714 -29.60 10.87 31.47
CA VAL A 714 -29.33 9.74 30.56
C VAL A 714 -29.98 10.08 29.22
N LEU A 715 -29.26 9.88 28.12
CA LEU A 715 -29.74 10.17 26.77
C LEU A 715 -30.37 8.90 26.16
N ASP A 716 -29.60 7.81 26.15
CA ASP A 716 -30.04 6.47 25.75
C ASP A 716 -29.12 5.38 26.35
N THR A 717 -29.57 4.13 26.27
CA THR A 717 -28.90 2.94 26.83
C THR A 717 -29.15 1.71 25.96
N ALA A 718 -28.20 0.78 25.95
CA ALA A 718 -28.37 -0.52 25.30
C ALA A 718 -29.53 -1.34 25.89
N THR A 719 -30.11 -2.23 25.07
CA THR A 719 -31.24 -3.09 25.48
C THR A 719 -30.88 -3.97 26.69
N GLY A 720 -31.57 -3.78 27.81
CA GLY A 720 -31.36 -4.53 29.06
C GLY A 720 -30.39 -3.86 30.04
N GLN A 721 -29.74 -2.75 29.66
CA GLN A 721 -28.93 -1.93 30.54
C GLN A 721 -29.82 -0.98 31.35
N THR A 722 -29.46 -0.71 32.61
CA THR A 722 -30.18 0.23 33.49
C THR A 722 -29.21 1.24 34.07
N VAL A 723 -29.36 2.50 33.65
CA VAL A 723 -28.53 3.64 34.08
C VAL A 723 -29.39 4.64 34.84
N THR A 724 -28.90 5.11 35.98
CA THR A 724 -29.54 6.14 36.82
C THR A 724 -28.70 7.42 36.78
N PRO A 725 -29.28 8.59 36.44
CA PRO A 725 -28.56 9.87 36.51
C PRO A 725 -28.26 10.27 37.95
N GLY A 726 -27.16 11.00 38.14
CA GLY A 726 -26.79 11.60 39.43
C GLY A 726 -27.77 12.70 39.86
N THR A 727 -27.69 13.10 41.13
CA THR A 727 -28.53 14.16 41.68
C THR A 727 -28.14 15.55 41.15
N THR A 728 -29.13 16.43 40.96
CA THR A 728 -28.87 17.84 40.63
C THR A 728 -28.04 18.51 41.72
N ILE A 729 -26.96 19.18 41.29
CA ILE A 729 -26.11 20.01 42.14
C ILE A 729 -26.37 21.46 41.77
N ASN A 730 -26.92 22.25 42.70
CA ASN A 730 -27.17 23.66 42.48
C ASN A 730 -25.88 24.49 42.71
N PRO A 731 -25.63 25.55 41.91
CA PRO A 731 -24.53 26.50 42.13
C PRO A 731 -24.41 26.95 43.59
N GLY A 732 -23.19 26.95 44.13
CA GLY A 732 -22.89 27.35 45.51
C GLY A 732 -23.25 26.32 46.59
N THR A 733 -23.96 25.23 46.25
CA THR A 733 -24.36 24.17 47.20
C THR A 733 -23.46 22.94 47.07
N ASN A 734 -23.27 22.19 48.16
CA ASN A 734 -22.46 20.96 48.22
C ASN A 734 -20.99 21.07 47.71
N GLY A 735 -20.50 22.30 47.51
CA GLY A 735 -19.19 22.58 46.91
C GLY A 735 -19.20 22.64 45.38
N GLY A 736 -20.36 22.69 44.72
CA GLY A 736 -20.49 22.74 43.26
C GLY A 736 -19.74 21.60 42.57
N LEU A 737 -19.23 21.86 41.37
CA LEU A 737 -18.33 20.96 40.65
C LEU A 737 -16.85 21.15 41.01
N ALA A 738 -16.50 22.00 42.00
CA ALA A 738 -15.15 22.01 42.58
C ALA A 738 -14.83 20.71 43.36
N LYS A 739 -15.85 19.89 43.62
CA LYS A 739 -15.72 18.53 44.11
C LYS A 739 -16.21 17.56 43.04
N SER A 740 -15.70 16.33 43.08
CA SER A 740 -16.24 15.23 42.29
C SER A 740 -17.72 14.98 42.62
N GLN A 741 -18.59 15.21 41.65
CA GLN A 741 -20.04 14.97 41.72
C GLN A 741 -20.44 13.86 40.76
N GLN A 742 -21.54 13.16 41.06
CA GLN A 742 -22.03 12.06 40.22
C GLN A 742 -22.74 12.57 38.96
N LEU A 743 -22.38 11.98 37.81
CA LEU A 743 -23.05 12.18 36.52
C LEU A 743 -24.07 11.07 36.27
N ALA A 744 -23.65 9.80 36.30
CA ALA A 744 -24.57 8.67 36.19
C ALA A 744 -23.94 7.38 36.73
N THR A 745 -24.76 6.39 37.07
CA THR A 745 -24.31 5.06 37.47
C THR A 745 -25.18 3.96 36.88
N ALA A 746 -24.58 2.81 36.60
CA ALA A 746 -25.29 1.57 36.37
C ALA A 746 -25.02 0.57 37.50
N GLY A 747 -26.05 -0.13 37.95
CA GLY A 747 -25.97 -1.10 39.04
C GLY A 747 -25.33 -2.42 38.64
N VAL A 748 -24.96 -3.22 39.64
CA VAL A 748 -24.44 -4.58 39.45
C VAL A 748 -25.46 -5.44 38.67
N GLY A 749 -25.00 -6.13 37.64
CA GLY A 749 -25.84 -7.00 36.80
C GLY A 749 -26.65 -6.29 35.71
N THR A 750 -26.73 -4.96 35.73
CA THR A 750 -27.47 -4.15 34.73
C THR A 750 -26.58 -3.15 34.00
N ALA A 751 -25.26 -3.29 34.11
CA ALA A 751 -24.29 -2.31 33.60
C ALA A 751 -23.75 -2.59 32.20
N ASN A 752 -23.86 -3.83 31.72
CA ASN A 752 -23.27 -4.26 30.45
C ASN A 752 -23.98 -3.63 29.24
N GLY A 753 -23.18 -3.26 28.24
CA GLY A 753 -23.63 -2.53 27.04
C GLY A 753 -23.12 -1.10 27.00
N THR A 754 -23.62 -0.32 26.04
CA THR A 754 -23.23 1.07 25.79
C THR A 754 -24.36 2.02 26.17
N ALA A 755 -24.03 3.08 26.92
CA ALA A 755 -24.94 4.15 27.30
C ALA A 755 -24.36 5.52 26.92
N HIS A 756 -25.23 6.45 26.55
CA HIS A 756 -24.87 7.85 26.35
C HIS A 756 -25.49 8.70 27.47
N ILE A 757 -24.65 9.45 28.19
CA ILE A 757 -25.05 10.28 29.34
C ILE A 757 -24.60 11.73 29.15
N GLY A 758 -25.21 12.66 29.87
CA GLY A 758 -24.88 14.09 29.79
C GLY A 758 -25.39 14.87 30.99
N ALA A 759 -25.25 16.19 30.95
CA ALA A 759 -25.78 17.09 31.97
C ALA A 759 -26.01 18.50 31.43
N THR A 760 -26.97 19.21 32.02
CA THR A 760 -27.12 20.66 31.84
C THR A 760 -26.34 21.38 32.94
N LEU A 761 -25.33 22.16 32.56
CA LEU A 761 -24.57 23.02 33.45
C LEU A 761 -25.36 24.28 33.82
N ASN A 762 -25.15 24.76 35.04
CA ASN A 762 -25.62 26.07 35.51
C ASN A 762 -24.45 26.77 36.21
N LEU A 763 -24.09 27.99 35.81
CA LEU A 763 -23.02 28.78 36.43
C LEU A 763 -23.61 30.02 37.10
N LEU A 764 -23.15 30.34 38.31
CA LEU A 764 -23.51 31.55 39.07
C LEU A 764 -22.27 32.42 39.30
N ALA A 765 -22.10 33.50 38.54
CA ALA A 765 -21.01 34.45 38.73
C ALA A 765 -21.46 35.58 39.68
N PRO A 766 -20.75 35.89 40.78
CA PRO A 766 -21.06 37.06 41.61
C PRO A 766 -21.08 38.36 40.80
N THR A 767 -21.89 39.35 41.18
CA THR A 767 -21.92 40.66 40.50
C THR A 767 -20.61 41.45 40.61
N THR A 768 -19.66 41.00 41.43
CA THR A 768 -18.29 41.52 41.53
C THR A 768 -17.31 40.89 40.52
N THR A 769 -17.72 39.86 39.77
CA THR A 769 -16.90 39.25 38.71
C THR A 769 -16.65 40.26 37.59
N LYS A 770 -15.38 40.44 37.21
CA LYS A 770 -14.98 41.39 36.17
C LYS A 770 -15.37 40.88 34.77
N THR A 771 -15.60 41.81 33.84
CA THR A 771 -15.86 41.46 32.43
C THR A 771 -14.65 40.78 31.79
N GLY A 772 -14.85 39.61 31.21
CA GLY A 772 -13.84 38.85 30.46
C GLY A 772 -14.34 37.47 30.04
N THR A 773 -13.57 36.78 29.21
CA THR A 773 -13.79 35.36 28.92
C THR A 773 -13.14 34.52 30.01
N TYR A 774 -13.87 33.51 30.50
CA TYR A 774 -13.44 32.62 31.59
C TYR A 774 -13.46 31.16 31.12
N THR A 775 -12.38 30.42 31.34
CA THR A 775 -12.23 29.03 30.90
C THR A 775 -11.83 28.10 32.05
N ALA A 776 -12.37 26.89 32.06
CA ALA A 776 -12.00 25.80 32.98
C ALA A 776 -12.01 24.45 32.25
N THR A 777 -11.21 23.51 32.73
CA THR A 777 -11.22 22.12 32.24
C THR A 777 -12.09 21.26 33.17
N MET A 778 -13.04 20.52 32.60
CA MET A 778 -13.78 19.47 33.29
C MET A 778 -13.04 18.14 33.15
N THR A 779 -12.84 17.45 34.28
CA THR A 779 -12.37 16.05 34.30
C THR A 779 -13.56 15.15 34.56
N LEU A 780 -13.82 14.23 33.65
CA LEU A 780 -14.77 13.12 33.81
C LEU A 780 -13.99 11.83 34.11
N THR A 781 -14.51 11.03 35.04
CA THR A 781 -13.88 9.78 35.46
C THR A 781 -14.95 8.69 35.58
N ALA A 782 -14.75 7.56 34.90
CA ALA A 782 -15.52 6.34 35.12
C ALA A 782 -14.79 5.41 36.10
N ILE A 783 -15.54 4.80 37.02
CA ILE A 783 -15.07 3.88 38.06
C ILE A 783 -15.94 2.62 38.04
#